data_AF-A0A847YCR8-F1
#
_entry.id   AF-A0A847YCR8-F1
#
_cell.length_a   1.000
_cell.length_b   1.000
_cell.length_c   1.000
_cell.angle_alpha   90.00
_cell.angle_beta   90.00
_cell.angle_gamma   90.00
#
_symmetry.space_group_name_H-M   'P 1'
#
loop_
_entity.id
_entity.type
_entity.pdbx_description
1 polymer ?
#
loop_
_entity_poly.entity_id
_entity_poly.type
_entity_poly.pdbx_seq_one_letter_code
_entity_poly.pdbx_strand_id
1 'polypeptide(L)'
;MKSKLGPAFSDWLDDRLAWRSLVSASCGGGCDVHGRCWWPIGLSILFYLLCLQAVTGLAMWFFYSPSSQTAWESVYYIQHQLTLGWLVRGIHFWSAQVLVGFLVVYVLGFIFLRKYAPPREFAFWTALILLGLSLAACLTGDLLSWDDEAYAATQTRVSFLLLLPGIGAPLYRLVVGGPAFGHHALTHFFAMHVVCSAGTLILIALIHALLARRAGRRVEEMPDRYPGAKPDRRLPVVLQGGVCLATMVVVLAFVFLPAGLDPAAWKEPNRHFGVELGAPADTDPANFYAAARPEWSFRGLYGFSNLFPGELKVLAIFVIPGIIALFFFAMPILARTLGGHIWNVVFTLIIFGGVAYFSYESWQHDWQDAEFAASKRAAQRDAERTMQLIRVNGGIPPAGALALLRGDPKTQGPKLFEQQCASCHSLGAADQEGAILCDNPCAPNLRGFAGREWLEGFLDPNRIASDEYYGNTRFAAGAMVRYVQERFQNLPAEDRKAVIAALSAEADLPYQPVSDSDRDLITRGRELISGQECARCHRFHDAGPEGAAPDLTAYGSREWLVGIFASPQHVSFYGLRNDRMPAYVEDPARPEANLIPSEQLAILADFLREDWVEESSPPADDAPRSAKEPVMLLLGKWQARAEPLPARPVGERQAEARWLYQKELCSVCHAHSAEGEDHVPAVSPTAPDLGGFASREWLAGLLDPKQIATPKYFGNSVFADGSMSEFVRGNLRELIDEIGQEEFDKLIDALAAEARKEYGPGEEPPMPDEDTLFLFEDFTCVDCHKFYDRGELGTAPDLTGYGSGTWLAEFISDPKNERFYPRSNDGMPSYHAFAEPAKNLLTKEEIDLLTDWLRQKAGSEGEKKTEE
;
A
#
# COMPACT_ATOMS: atom_id res chain seq x y z
N MET A 1 -68.39 -29.72 -29.44
CA MET A 1 -67.56 -29.18 -30.54
C MET A 1 -66.10 -29.55 -30.30
N LYS A 2 -65.62 -30.67 -30.85
CA LYS A 2 -64.19 -31.02 -30.87
C LYS A 2 -63.56 -30.29 -32.07
N SER A 3 -62.51 -29.52 -31.83
CA SER A 3 -61.91 -28.59 -32.79
C SER A 3 -61.37 -29.32 -34.03
N LYS A 4 -62.01 -29.10 -35.19
CA LYS A 4 -61.53 -29.53 -36.51
C LYS A 4 -60.36 -28.68 -37.05
N LEU A 5 -59.72 -27.83 -36.24
CA LEU A 5 -58.65 -26.93 -36.70
C LEU A 5 -57.25 -27.54 -36.73
N GLY A 6 -56.95 -28.59 -35.96
CA GLY A 6 -55.59 -29.14 -35.80
C GLY A 6 -54.97 -29.78 -37.06
N PRO A 7 -55.66 -30.73 -37.73
CA PRO A 7 -55.13 -31.36 -38.94
C PRO A 7 -55.10 -30.37 -40.11
N ALA A 8 -56.17 -29.58 -40.28
CA ALA A 8 -56.29 -28.62 -41.36
C ALA A 8 -55.24 -27.50 -41.29
N PHE A 9 -54.87 -27.02 -40.09
CA PHE A 9 -53.80 -26.03 -39.94
C PHE A 9 -52.42 -26.63 -40.21
N SER A 10 -52.16 -27.84 -39.73
CA SER A 10 -50.88 -28.53 -39.96
C SER A 10 -50.67 -28.86 -41.44
N ASP A 11 -51.73 -29.29 -42.13
CA ASP A 11 -51.71 -29.59 -43.57
C ASP A 11 -51.65 -28.31 -44.41
N TRP A 12 -52.34 -27.22 -44.02
CA TRP A 12 -52.20 -25.91 -44.65
C TRP A 12 -50.77 -25.35 -44.52
N LEU A 13 -50.16 -25.50 -43.35
CA LEU A 13 -48.77 -25.09 -43.11
C LEU A 13 -47.80 -25.93 -43.95
N ASP A 14 -48.07 -27.23 -44.09
CA ASP A 14 -47.27 -28.14 -44.91
C ASP A 14 -47.42 -27.86 -46.41
N ASP A 15 -48.61 -27.50 -46.89
CA ASP A 15 -48.82 -27.12 -48.30
C ASP A 15 -48.09 -25.81 -48.69
N ARG A 16 -47.82 -24.92 -47.73
CA ARG A 16 -47.14 -23.63 -47.98
C ARG A 16 -45.64 -23.65 -47.74
N LEU A 17 -45.22 -24.34 -46.68
CA LEU A 17 -43.83 -24.36 -46.23
C LEU A 17 -43.14 -25.69 -46.50
N ALA A 18 -43.91 -26.72 -46.90
CA ALA A 18 -43.45 -28.10 -47.01
C ALA A 18 -42.68 -28.53 -45.76
N TRP A 19 -43.10 -28.05 -44.58
CA TRP A 19 -42.30 -28.16 -43.35
C TRP A 19 -42.12 -29.62 -42.91
N ARG A 20 -43.07 -30.53 -43.19
CA ARG A 20 -42.89 -31.97 -42.95
C ARG A 20 -41.85 -32.56 -43.90
N SER A 21 -41.77 -32.08 -45.14
CA SER A 21 -40.72 -32.45 -46.09
C SER A 21 -39.36 -31.87 -45.68
N LEU A 22 -39.31 -30.66 -45.14
CA LEU A 22 -38.09 -30.04 -44.60
C LEU A 22 -37.62 -30.74 -43.32
N VAL A 23 -38.54 -31.16 -42.45
CA VAL A 23 -38.23 -31.94 -41.24
C VAL A 23 -37.78 -33.35 -41.62
N SER A 24 -38.44 -34.03 -42.56
CA SER A 24 -38.01 -35.35 -43.03
C SER A 24 -36.68 -35.29 -43.82
N ALA A 25 -36.44 -34.21 -44.57
CA ALA A 25 -35.16 -33.89 -45.20
C ALA A 25 -34.07 -33.47 -44.20
N SER A 26 -34.43 -32.81 -43.08
CA SER A 26 -33.50 -32.42 -41.99
C SER A 26 -33.12 -33.61 -41.11
N CYS A 27 -34.06 -34.53 -40.87
CA CYS A 27 -33.81 -35.91 -40.44
C CYS A 27 -32.97 -36.70 -41.48
N GLY A 28 -32.71 -36.11 -42.64
CA GLY A 28 -31.45 -36.29 -43.34
C GLY A 28 -31.47 -37.28 -44.47
N GLY A 29 -32.61 -37.67 -45.05
CA GLY A 29 -32.65 -38.59 -46.20
C GLY A 29 -31.70 -39.80 -46.02
N GLY A 30 -31.61 -40.26 -44.78
CA GLY A 30 -30.64 -41.21 -44.25
C GLY A 30 -31.41 -42.07 -43.27
N CYS A 31 -32.52 -42.58 -43.75
CA CYS A 31 -33.08 -43.77 -43.18
C CYS A 31 -32.05 -44.88 -43.43
N ASP A 32 -31.84 -45.78 -42.47
CA ASP A 32 -31.16 -47.03 -42.82
C ASP A 32 -31.93 -47.75 -43.94
N VAL A 33 -31.38 -48.82 -44.50
CA VAL A 33 -32.06 -49.62 -45.56
C VAL A 33 -33.44 -50.17 -45.13
N HIS A 34 -33.85 -49.95 -43.87
CA HIS A 34 -35.13 -50.34 -43.27
C HIS A 34 -36.04 -49.14 -42.92
N GLY A 35 -35.72 -47.90 -43.33
CA GLY A 35 -36.61 -46.75 -43.12
C GLY A 35 -36.47 -46.01 -41.78
N ARG A 36 -35.44 -46.28 -40.96
CA ARG A 36 -35.25 -45.60 -39.66
C ARG A 36 -34.33 -44.39 -39.77
N CYS A 37 -34.91 -43.19 -39.66
CA CYS A 37 -34.22 -41.91 -39.83
C CYS A 37 -33.69 -41.35 -38.49
N TRP A 38 -32.49 -41.79 -38.09
CA TRP A 38 -31.83 -41.45 -36.81
C TRP A 38 -30.43 -40.86 -37.02
N TRP A 39 -30.04 -39.90 -36.18
CA TRP A 39 -28.71 -39.28 -36.22
C TRP A 39 -27.59 -40.13 -35.56
N PRO A 40 -26.31 -39.97 -35.92
CA PRO A 40 -25.20 -40.50 -35.13
C PRO A 40 -25.12 -39.84 -33.74
N ILE A 41 -24.81 -40.62 -32.70
CA ILE A 41 -24.67 -40.13 -31.31
C ILE A 41 -23.73 -38.92 -31.22
N GLY A 42 -22.54 -39.01 -31.84
CA GLY A 42 -21.52 -37.97 -31.70
C GLY A 42 -21.96 -36.62 -32.27
N LEU A 43 -22.69 -36.63 -33.40
CA LEU A 43 -23.26 -35.40 -33.95
C LEU A 43 -24.37 -34.85 -33.04
N SER A 44 -25.14 -35.72 -32.40
CA SER A 44 -26.20 -35.29 -31.46
C SER A 44 -25.60 -34.56 -30.24
N ILE A 45 -24.54 -35.12 -29.63
CA ILE A 45 -23.84 -34.50 -28.50
C ILE A 45 -23.18 -33.17 -28.90
N LEU A 46 -22.49 -33.14 -30.04
CA LEU A 46 -21.83 -31.93 -30.56
C LEU A 46 -22.82 -30.77 -30.70
N PHE A 47 -23.93 -31.01 -31.39
CA PHE A 47 -24.93 -29.96 -31.60
C PHE A 47 -25.67 -29.59 -30.33
N TYR A 48 -25.91 -30.56 -29.44
CA TYR A 48 -26.49 -30.27 -28.14
C TYR A 48 -25.61 -29.30 -27.34
N LEU A 49 -24.31 -29.58 -27.22
CA LEU A 49 -23.36 -28.72 -26.52
C LEU A 49 -23.21 -27.35 -27.20
N LEU A 50 -23.13 -27.29 -28.54
CA LEU A 50 -23.09 -26.01 -29.26
C LEU A 50 -24.37 -25.18 -29.09
N CYS A 51 -25.55 -25.82 -29.07
CA CYS A 51 -26.81 -25.14 -28.76
C CYS A 51 -26.83 -24.62 -27.33
N LEU A 52 -26.35 -25.41 -26.35
CA LEU A 52 -26.22 -24.95 -24.97
C LEU A 52 -25.31 -23.72 -24.89
N GLN A 53 -24.15 -23.75 -25.54
CA GLN A 53 -23.22 -22.62 -25.62
C GLN A 53 -23.88 -21.37 -26.22
N ALA A 54 -24.56 -21.51 -27.36
CA ALA A 54 -25.21 -20.40 -28.04
C ALA A 54 -26.34 -19.78 -27.19
N VAL A 55 -27.19 -20.61 -26.58
CA VAL A 55 -28.32 -20.13 -25.77
C VAL A 55 -27.86 -19.46 -24.49
N THR A 56 -26.94 -20.10 -23.76
CA THR A 56 -26.41 -19.53 -22.50
C THR A 56 -25.53 -18.31 -22.75
N GLY A 57 -24.72 -18.31 -23.81
CA GLY A 57 -23.91 -17.15 -24.20
C GLY A 57 -24.77 -15.96 -24.62
N LEU A 58 -25.82 -16.19 -25.41
CA LEU A 58 -26.78 -15.14 -25.76
C LEU A 58 -27.51 -14.59 -24.53
N ALA A 59 -27.90 -15.46 -23.60
CA ALA A 59 -28.54 -15.04 -22.35
C ALA A 59 -27.63 -14.14 -21.50
N MET A 60 -26.34 -14.49 -21.37
CA MET A 60 -25.37 -13.66 -20.65
C MET A 60 -25.03 -12.36 -21.38
N TRP A 61 -25.03 -12.36 -22.72
CA TRP A 61 -24.76 -11.16 -23.51
C TRP A 61 -25.73 -10.02 -23.18
N PHE A 62 -27.01 -10.30 -22.87
CA PHE A 62 -27.96 -9.25 -22.45
C PHE A 62 -27.54 -8.47 -21.18
N PHE A 63 -26.65 -9.04 -20.36
CA PHE A 63 -26.22 -8.45 -19.08
C PHE A 63 -24.73 -8.13 -19.03
N TYR A 64 -23.95 -8.50 -20.05
CA TYR A 64 -22.50 -8.31 -20.09
C TYR A 64 -22.12 -6.97 -20.69
N SER A 65 -21.18 -6.25 -20.05
CA SER A 65 -20.67 -4.96 -20.53
C SER A 65 -19.16 -5.01 -20.78
N PRO A 66 -18.70 -5.06 -22.06
CA PRO A 66 -17.30 -5.24 -22.42
C PRO A 66 -16.48 -3.95 -22.24
N SER A 67 -16.15 -3.61 -21.00
CA SER A 67 -15.24 -2.50 -20.67
C SER A 67 -14.39 -2.91 -19.46
N SER A 68 -13.14 -2.48 -19.42
CA SER A 68 -12.23 -2.71 -18.29
C SER A 68 -12.76 -2.21 -16.94
N GLN A 69 -13.73 -1.27 -16.93
CA GLN A 69 -14.39 -0.79 -15.72
C GLN A 69 -15.60 -1.65 -15.32
N THR A 70 -16.36 -2.16 -16.29
CA THR A 70 -17.69 -2.77 -16.06
C THR A 70 -17.75 -4.27 -16.34
N ALA A 71 -16.72 -4.88 -16.95
CA ALA A 71 -16.77 -6.29 -17.33
C ALA A 71 -16.85 -7.20 -16.12
N TRP A 72 -15.92 -7.03 -15.17
CA TRP A 72 -15.94 -7.76 -13.90
C TRP A 72 -17.25 -7.49 -13.13
N GLU A 73 -17.71 -6.24 -13.06
CA GLU A 73 -18.98 -5.86 -12.43
C GLU A 73 -20.18 -6.58 -13.07
N SER A 74 -20.24 -6.64 -14.39
CA SER A 74 -21.32 -7.30 -15.10
C SER A 74 -21.33 -8.82 -14.86
N VAL A 75 -20.15 -9.42 -14.72
CA VAL A 75 -20.00 -10.84 -14.38
C VAL A 75 -20.36 -11.09 -12.92
N TYR A 76 -19.98 -10.19 -12.00
CA TYR A 76 -20.43 -10.17 -10.61
C TYR A 76 -21.96 -10.10 -10.53
N TYR A 77 -22.59 -9.21 -11.32
CA TYR A 77 -24.04 -9.10 -11.39
C TYR A 77 -24.69 -10.41 -11.88
N ILE A 78 -24.18 -10.99 -12.97
CA ILE A 78 -24.66 -12.29 -13.48
C ILE A 78 -24.48 -13.40 -12.44
N GLN A 79 -23.34 -13.46 -11.76
CA GLN A 79 -23.04 -14.51 -10.79
C GLN A 79 -23.86 -14.36 -9.49
N HIS A 80 -23.90 -13.17 -8.91
CA HIS A 80 -24.36 -12.98 -7.53
C HIS A 80 -25.73 -12.31 -7.41
N GLN A 81 -26.16 -11.50 -8.37
CA GLN A 81 -27.36 -10.66 -8.26
C GLN A 81 -28.51 -11.15 -9.15
N LEU A 82 -28.20 -11.61 -10.36
CA LEU A 82 -29.20 -12.06 -11.32
C LEU A 82 -29.80 -13.41 -10.87
N THR A 83 -31.13 -13.50 -10.84
CA THR A 83 -31.83 -14.74 -10.48
C THR A 83 -31.43 -15.88 -11.42
N LEU A 84 -30.88 -16.97 -10.87
CA LEU A 84 -30.31 -18.10 -11.61
C LEU A 84 -29.16 -17.75 -12.56
N GLY A 85 -28.57 -16.56 -12.48
CA GLY A 85 -27.47 -16.16 -13.34
C GLY A 85 -26.20 -17.00 -13.11
N TRP A 86 -25.88 -17.35 -11.86
CA TRP A 86 -24.82 -18.32 -11.52
C TRP A 86 -24.99 -19.68 -12.22
N LEU A 87 -26.24 -20.14 -12.41
CA LEU A 87 -26.53 -21.41 -13.06
C LEU A 87 -26.30 -21.29 -14.57
N VAL A 88 -26.75 -20.21 -15.20
CA VAL A 88 -26.53 -19.95 -16.63
C VAL A 88 -25.03 -19.80 -16.92
N ARG A 89 -24.30 -19.01 -16.11
CA ARG A 89 -22.85 -18.85 -16.21
C ARG A 89 -22.11 -20.17 -15.99
N GLY A 90 -22.52 -20.93 -14.97
CA GLY A 90 -22.00 -22.26 -14.69
C GLY A 90 -22.19 -23.23 -15.85
N ILE A 91 -23.40 -23.32 -16.40
CA ILE A 91 -23.69 -24.17 -17.56
C ILE A 91 -22.86 -23.73 -18.76
N HIS A 92 -22.74 -22.42 -19.03
CA HIS A 92 -21.93 -21.91 -20.14
C HIS A 92 -20.46 -22.35 -20.00
N PHE A 93 -19.84 -22.09 -18.87
CA PHE A 93 -18.44 -22.45 -18.65
C PHE A 93 -18.22 -23.97 -18.70
N TRP A 94 -18.95 -24.74 -17.88
CA TRP A 94 -18.71 -26.18 -17.77
C TRP A 94 -19.11 -26.95 -19.03
N SER A 95 -20.13 -26.51 -19.78
CA SER A 95 -20.44 -27.14 -21.07
C SER A 95 -19.41 -26.82 -22.16
N ALA A 96 -18.67 -25.70 -22.07
CA ALA A 96 -17.54 -25.43 -22.96
C ALA A 96 -16.38 -26.40 -22.68
N GLN A 97 -16.08 -26.63 -21.39
CA GLN A 97 -15.09 -27.60 -20.96
C GLN A 97 -15.45 -29.04 -21.38
N VAL A 98 -16.73 -29.42 -21.23
CA VAL A 98 -17.25 -30.71 -21.70
C VAL A 98 -17.22 -30.80 -23.23
N LEU A 99 -17.47 -29.72 -23.98
CA LEU A 99 -17.37 -29.69 -25.44
C LEU A 99 -15.95 -29.96 -25.93
N VAL A 100 -14.94 -29.32 -25.34
CA VAL A 100 -13.53 -29.57 -25.67
C VAL A 100 -13.16 -31.02 -25.36
N GLY A 101 -13.47 -31.51 -24.16
CA GLY A 101 -13.20 -32.91 -23.78
C GLY A 101 -13.92 -33.91 -24.69
N PHE A 102 -15.18 -33.64 -25.04
CA PHE A 102 -15.93 -34.45 -25.99
C PHE A 102 -15.29 -34.45 -27.38
N LEU A 103 -14.89 -33.29 -27.92
CA LEU A 103 -14.27 -33.20 -29.24
C LEU A 103 -12.92 -33.93 -29.30
N VAL A 104 -12.13 -33.89 -28.22
CA VAL A 104 -10.92 -34.71 -28.06
C VAL A 104 -11.27 -36.20 -28.19
N VAL A 105 -12.21 -36.69 -27.38
CA VAL A 105 -12.66 -38.10 -27.43
C VAL A 105 -13.26 -38.45 -28.80
N TYR A 106 -13.96 -37.51 -29.43
CA TYR A 106 -14.58 -37.67 -30.74
C TYR A 106 -13.52 -37.87 -31.83
N VAL A 107 -12.48 -37.02 -31.86
CA VAL A 107 -11.33 -37.13 -32.77
C VAL A 107 -10.53 -38.41 -32.50
N LEU A 108 -10.27 -38.75 -31.24
CA LEU A 108 -9.62 -40.02 -30.86
C LEU A 108 -10.43 -41.23 -31.34
N GLY A 109 -11.76 -41.17 -31.24
CA GLY A 109 -12.66 -42.18 -31.76
C GLY A 109 -12.54 -42.35 -33.29
N PHE A 110 -12.28 -41.27 -34.04
CA PHE A 110 -11.90 -41.41 -35.44
C PHE A 110 -10.61 -42.21 -35.56
N ILE A 111 -9.56 -41.80 -34.84
CA ILE A 111 -8.20 -42.34 -34.94
C ILE A 111 -8.14 -43.82 -34.56
N PHE A 112 -8.65 -44.23 -33.40
CA PHE A 112 -8.57 -45.61 -32.94
C PHE A 112 -9.47 -46.57 -33.72
N LEU A 113 -10.64 -46.11 -34.17
CA LEU A 113 -11.58 -46.95 -34.94
C LEU A 113 -11.33 -46.90 -36.45
N ARG A 114 -10.25 -46.23 -36.90
CA ARG A 114 -9.91 -46.03 -38.33
C ARG A 114 -11.06 -45.38 -39.13
N LYS A 115 -11.90 -44.54 -38.51
CA LYS A 115 -13.06 -43.89 -39.17
C LYS A 115 -12.70 -42.69 -40.03
N TYR A 116 -11.43 -42.31 -40.11
CA TYR A 116 -10.92 -41.19 -40.92
C TYR A 116 -10.38 -41.63 -42.28
N ALA A 117 -10.39 -42.95 -42.56
CA ALA A 117 -10.11 -43.52 -43.88
C ALA A 117 -11.26 -43.20 -44.88
N PRO A 118 -11.02 -43.37 -46.20
CA PRO A 118 -12.04 -43.09 -47.21
C PRO A 118 -13.38 -43.79 -46.94
N PRO A 119 -14.54 -43.11 -47.08
CA PRO A 119 -14.77 -41.77 -47.64
C PRO A 119 -14.96 -40.64 -46.58
N ARG A 120 -14.36 -40.76 -45.39
CA ARG A 120 -14.62 -39.87 -44.23
C ARG A 120 -13.51 -38.82 -43.98
N GLU A 121 -12.59 -38.63 -44.91
CA GLU A 121 -11.42 -37.74 -44.74
C GLU A 121 -11.85 -36.30 -44.38
N PHE A 122 -12.81 -35.75 -45.12
CA PHE A 122 -13.35 -34.40 -44.87
C PHE A 122 -14.15 -34.30 -43.56
N ALA A 123 -14.80 -35.38 -43.13
CA ALA A 123 -15.47 -35.40 -41.83
C ALA A 123 -14.44 -35.35 -40.70
N PHE A 124 -13.30 -36.02 -40.85
CA PHE A 124 -12.20 -35.95 -39.90
C PHE A 124 -11.54 -34.56 -39.85
N TRP A 125 -11.22 -33.96 -41.00
CA TRP A 125 -10.64 -32.60 -41.03
C TRP A 125 -11.55 -31.55 -40.40
N THR A 126 -12.85 -31.62 -40.68
CA THR A 126 -13.81 -30.70 -40.05
C THR A 126 -13.97 -30.95 -38.55
N ALA A 127 -13.83 -32.19 -38.07
CA ALA A 127 -13.76 -32.46 -36.63
C ALA A 127 -12.49 -31.89 -35.97
N LEU A 128 -11.33 -31.97 -36.64
CA LEU A 128 -10.09 -31.33 -36.17
C LEU A 128 -10.22 -29.80 -36.11
N ILE A 129 -10.81 -29.21 -37.16
CA ILE A 129 -11.07 -27.76 -37.20
C ILE A 129 -12.03 -27.36 -36.08
N LEU A 130 -13.09 -28.13 -35.82
CA LEU A 130 -13.99 -27.88 -34.70
C LEU A 130 -13.26 -27.91 -33.36
N LEU A 131 -12.40 -28.91 -33.12
CA LEU A 131 -11.59 -28.96 -31.91
C LEU A 131 -10.71 -27.72 -31.75
N GLY A 132 -10.01 -27.31 -32.82
CA GLY A 132 -9.17 -26.10 -32.81
C GLY A 132 -9.96 -24.82 -32.57
N LEU A 133 -11.14 -24.68 -33.21
CA LEU A 133 -12.02 -23.53 -33.00
C LEU A 133 -12.64 -23.51 -31.59
N SER A 134 -12.95 -24.67 -31.01
CA SER A 134 -13.45 -24.74 -29.63
C SER A 134 -12.38 -24.34 -28.62
N LEU A 135 -11.12 -24.78 -28.83
CA LEU A 135 -9.98 -24.32 -28.05
C LEU A 135 -9.79 -22.80 -28.16
N ALA A 136 -9.87 -22.24 -29.38
CA ALA A 136 -9.80 -20.79 -29.59
C ALA A 136 -10.99 -20.03 -28.95
N ALA A 137 -12.18 -20.63 -28.93
CA ALA A 137 -13.35 -20.05 -28.27
C ALA A 137 -13.17 -19.99 -26.74
N CYS A 138 -12.60 -21.02 -26.11
CA CYS A 138 -12.24 -20.98 -24.69
C CYS A 138 -11.22 -19.87 -24.41
N LEU A 139 -10.11 -19.81 -25.18
CA LEU A 139 -9.09 -18.76 -25.04
C LEU A 139 -9.67 -17.34 -25.11
N THR A 140 -10.58 -17.11 -26.05
CA THR A 140 -11.19 -15.79 -26.25
C THR A 140 -12.27 -15.49 -25.22
N GLY A 141 -12.93 -16.51 -24.67
CA GLY A 141 -13.98 -16.38 -23.65
C GLY A 141 -13.44 -16.20 -22.23
N ASP A 142 -12.28 -16.80 -21.90
CA ASP A 142 -11.65 -16.71 -20.58
C ASP A 142 -11.49 -15.25 -20.13
N LEU A 143 -11.01 -14.37 -21.02
CA LEU A 143 -10.74 -12.97 -20.71
C LEU A 143 -11.99 -12.17 -20.26
N LEU A 144 -13.18 -12.62 -20.63
CA LEU A 144 -14.41 -11.84 -20.45
C LEU A 144 -14.80 -11.70 -18.98
N SER A 145 -14.33 -12.57 -18.07
CA SER A 145 -14.56 -12.40 -16.63
C SER A 145 -13.84 -11.17 -16.06
N TRP A 146 -12.74 -10.76 -16.70
CA TRP A 146 -11.90 -9.64 -16.30
C TRP A 146 -11.44 -9.70 -14.82
N ASP A 147 -11.21 -10.92 -14.34
CA ASP A 147 -10.51 -11.17 -13.08
C ASP A 147 -8.98 -11.22 -13.30
N ASP A 148 -8.24 -11.13 -12.21
CA ASP A 148 -6.78 -11.13 -12.17
C ASP A 148 -6.15 -12.33 -12.90
N GLU A 149 -6.67 -13.54 -12.69
CA GLU A 149 -6.23 -14.76 -13.37
C GLU A 149 -6.48 -14.70 -14.88
N ALA A 150 -7.72 -14.39 -15.29
CA ALA A 150 -8.10 -14.32 -16.70
C ALA A 150 -7.31 -13.25 -17.46
N TYR A 151 -7.10 -12.08 -16.84
CA TYR A 151 -6.30 -10.99 -17.39
C TYR A 151 -4.83 -11.42 -17.57
N ALA A 152 -4.18 -11.85 -16.49
CA ALA A 152 -2.75 -12.18 -16.49
C ALA A 152 -2.43 -13.40 -17.39
N ALA A 153 -3.27 -14.44 -17.35
CA ALA A 153 -3.11 -15.61 -18.20
C ALA A 153 -3.26 -15.25 -19.69
N THR A 154 -4.25 -14.42 -20.04
CA THR A 154 -4.48 -14.02 -21.43
C THR A 154 -3.43 -13.04 -21.93
N GLN A 155 -3.02 -12.06 -21.12
CA GLN A 155 -1.92 -11.14 -21.45
C GLN A 155 -0.65 -11.93 -21.78
N THR A 156 -0.31 -12.94 -20.97
CA THR A 156 0.84 -13.81 -21.20
C THR A 156 0.71 -14.58 -22.52
N ARG A 157 -0.44 -15.23 -22.75
CA ARG A 157 -0.71 -15.99 -23.99
C ARG A 157 -0.58 -15.13 -25.26
N VAL A 158 -1.15 -13.92 -25.24
CA VAL A 158 -1.13 -13.00 -26.39
C VAL A 158 0.26 -12.43 -26.62
N SER A 159 1.03 -12.20 -25.56
CA SER A 159 2.40 -11.69 -25.64
C SER A 159 3.35 -12.65 -26.38
N PHE A 160 3.04 -13.96 -26.42
CA PHE A 160 3.81 -14.91 -27.25
C PHE A 160 3.77 -14.61 -28.75
N LEU A 161 2.78 -13.88 -29.25
CA LEU A 161 2.76 -13.43 -30.65
C LEU A 161 3.98 -12.58 -30.98
N LEU A 162 4.54 -11.85 -30.01
CA LEU A 162 5.74 -11.04 -30.19
C LEU A 162 6.98 -11.87 -30.52
N LEU A 163 6.98 -13.17 -30.22
CA LEU A 163 8.06 -14.09 -30.56
C LEU A 163 8.11 -14.44 -32.06
N LEU A 164 7.06 -14.14 -32.84
CA LEU A 164 7.03 -14.44 -34.26
C LEU A 164 7.91 -13.45 -35.04
N PRO A 165 8.94 -13.91 -35.77
CA PRO A 165 9.85 -13.03 -36.48
C PRO A 165 9.13 -12.32 -37.63
N GLY A 166 9.35 -11.00 -37.74
CA GLY A 166 8.83 -10.14 -38.81
C GLY A 166 7.35 -9.75 -38.69
N ILE A 167 6.48 -10.67 -38.23
CA ILE A 167 5.02 -10.44 -38.17
C ILE A 167 4.44 -10.34 -36.75
N GLY A 168 5.25 -10.59 -35.70
CA GLY A 168 4.76 -10.68 -34.32
C GLY A 168 4.15 -9.38 -33.78
N ALA A 169 4.89 -8.28 -33.86
CA ALA A 169 4.41 -6.97 -33.42
C ALA A 169 3.13 -6.47 -34.13
N PRO A 170 3.02 -6.51 -35.48
CA PRO A 170 1.77 -6.12 -36.14
C PRO A 170 0.61 -7.07 -35.80
N LEU A 171 0.87 -8.37 -35.63
CA LEU A 171 -0.18 -9.33 -35.24
C LEU A 171 -0.66 -9.12 -33.80
N TYR A 172 0.26 -8.86 -32.86
CA TYR A 172 -0.08 -8.49 -31.49
C TYR A 172 -0.98 -7.25 -31.46
N ARG A 173 -0.59 -6.18 -32.17
CA ARG A 173 -1.39 -4.95 -32.26
C ARG A 173 -2.75 -5.16 -32.90
N LEU A 174 -2.85 -6.05 -33.90
CA LEU A 174 -4.13 -6.39 -34.53
C LEU A 174 -5.07 -7.08 -33.53
N VAL A 175 -4.56 -8.05 -32.78
CA VAL A 175 -5.34 -8.81 -31.79
C VAL A 175 -5.73 -7.93 -30.60
N VAL A 176 -4.79 -7.17 -30.05
CA VAL A 176 -4.97 -6.33 -28.86
C VAL A 176 -5.71 -5.03 -29.16
N GLY A 177 -5.61 -4.51 -30.39
CA GLY A 177 -6.28 -3.28 -30.80
C GLY A 177 -5.63 -1.98 -30.28
N GLY A 178 -4.52 -2.06 -29.55
CA GLY A 178 -3.84 -0.91 -28.95
C GLY A 178 -2.34 -1.12 -28.75
N PRO A 179 -1.63 -0.10 -28.22
CA PRO A 179 -0.19 -0.19 -27.94
C PRO A 179 0.13 -1.15 -26.79
N ALA A 180 -0.82 -1.42 -25.90
CA ALA A 180 -0.69 -2.32 -24.76
C ALA A 180 -1.99 -3.13 -24.55
N PHE A 181 -1.84 -4.27 -23.87
CA PHE A 181 -2.96 -5.09 -23.43
C PHE A 181 -3.81 -4.33 -22.39
N GLY A 182 -5.14 -4.36 -22.53
CA GLY A 182 -6.03 -3.55 -21.70
C GLY A 182 -7.44 -3.45 -22.28
N HIS A 183 -8.09 -2.30 -22.11
CA HIS A 183 -9.49 -2.07 -22.49
C HIS A 183 -9.82 -2.47 -23.94
N HIS A 184 -9.01 -2.04 -24.92
CA HIS A 184 -9.25 -2.38 -26.33
C HIS A 184 -9.17 -3.89 -26.58
N ALA A 185 -8.24 -4.58 -25.91
CA ALA A 185 -8.07 -6.02 -26.03
C ALA A 185 -9.35 -6.75 -25.59
N LEU A 186 -9.94 -6.34 -24.46
CA LEU A 186 -11.19 -6.89 -23.97
C LEU A 186 -12.33 -6.76 -24.99
N THR A 187 -12.50 -5.57 -25.57
CA THR A 187 -13.57 -5.33 -26.57
C THR A 187 -13.38 -6.18 -27.84
N HIS A 188 -12.15 -6.35 -28.30
CA HIS A 188 -11.81 -7.22 -29.42
C HIS A 188 -12.06 -8.69 -29.10
N PHE A 189 -11.64 -9.15 -27.93
CA PHE A 189 -11.84 -10.53 -27.49
C PHE A 189 -13.31 -10.87 -27.34
N PHE A 190 -14.11 -9.94 -26.84
CA PHE A 190 -15.56 -10.06 -26.81
C PHE A 190 -16.15 -10.28 -28.21
N ALA A 191 -15.79 -9.43 -29.19
CA ALA A 191 -16.25 -9.58 -30.58
C ALA A 191 -15.74 -10.88 -31.22
N MET A 192 -14.49 -11.24 -30.97
CA MET A 192 -13.89 -12.50 -31.43
C MET A 192 -14.61 -13.71 -30.84
N HIS A 193 -14.96 -13.71 -29.56
CA HIS A 193 -15.64 -14.82 -28.91
C HIS A 193 -17.08 -14.97 -29.42
N VAL A 194 -17.86 -13.89 -29.37
CA VAL A 194 -19.31 -13.94 -29.60
C VAL A 194 -19.68 -13.98 -31.08
N VAL A 195 -18.96 -13.25 -31.94
CA VAL A 195 -19.28 -13.18 -33.37
C VAL A 195 -18.42 -14.15 -34.16
N CYS A 196 -17.10 -14.01 -34.07
CA CYS A 196 -16.19 -14.77 -34.92
C CYS A 196 -16.15 -16.26 -34.54
N SER A 197 -15.86 -16.58 -33.28
CA SER A 197 -15.70 -17.94 -32.79
C SER A 197 -17.04 -18.68 -32.79
N ALA A 198 -18.08 -18.15 -32.16
CA ALA A 198 -19.38 -18.82 -32.12
C ALA A 198 -20.00 -18.98 -33.51
N GLY A 199 -19.99 -17.93 -34.35
CA GLY A 199 -20.52 -18.00 -35.71
C GLY A 199 -19.80 -19.02 -36.59
N THR A 200 -18.46 -19.04 -36.53
CA THR A 200 -17.64 -19.98 -37.30
C THR A 200 -17.80 -21.41 -36.80
N LEU A 201 -17.89 -21.62 -35.48
CA LEU A 201 -18.15 -22.94 -34.89
C LEU A 201 -19.48 -23.52 -35.38
N ILE A 202 -20.56 -22.73 -35.37
CA ILE A 202 -21.87 -23.16 -35.87
C ILE A 202 -21.79 -23.51 -37.36
N LEU A 203 -21.17 -22.65 -38.17
CA LEU A 203 -21.01 -22.87 -39.61
C LEU A 203 -20.24 -24.17 -39.91
N ILE A 204 -19.08 -24.36 -39.27
CA ILE A 204 -18.26 -25.55 -39.46
C ILE A 204 -18.97 -26.80 -38.90
N ALA A 205 -19.73 -26.69 -37.81
CA ALA A 205 -20.50 -27.81 -37.27
C ALA A 205 -21.60 -28.28 -38.25
N LEU A 206 -22.28 -27.34 -38.91
CA LEU A 206 -23.25 -27.64 -39.97
C LEU A 206 -22.57 -28.33 -41.16
N ILE A 207 -21.43 -27.81 -41.62
CA ILE A 207 -20.63 -28.42 -42.70
C ILE A 207 -20.16 -29.82 -42.29
N HIS A 208 -19.66 -29.98 -41.07
CA HIS A 208 -19.24 -31.25 -40.51
C HIS A 208 -20.38 -32.27 -40.50
N ALA A 209 -21.57 -31.89 -40.02
CA ALA A 209 -22.74 -32.76 -40.04
C ALA A 209 -23.18 -33.15 -41.45
N LEU A 210 -23.08 -32.25 -42.42
CA LEU A 210 -23.38 -32.56 -43.83
C LEU A 210 -22.39 -33.58 -44.40
N LEU A 211 -21.09 -33.36 -44.19
CA LEU A 211 -20.01 -34.21 -44.70
C LEU A 211 -19.99 -35.58 -44.02
N ALA A 212 -20.14 -35.63 -42.70
CA ALA A 212 -20.21 -36.86 -41.92
C ALA A 212 -21.41 -37.72 -42.34
N ARG A 213 -22.60 -37.11 -42.52
CA ARG A 213 -23.79 -37.82 -43.02
C ARG A 213 -23.60 -38.34 -44.45
N ARG A 214 -23.05 -37.51 -45.34
CA ARG A 214 -22.77 -37.92 -46.72
C ARG A 214 -21.80 -39.09 -46.78
N ALA A 215 -20.72 -39.06 -46.00
CA ALA A 215 -19.75 -40.14 -45.93
C ALA A 215 -20.36 -41.42 -45.33
N GLY A 216 -21.18 -41.30 -44.27
CA GLY A 216 -21.90 -42.42 -43.68
C GLY A 216 -22.83 -43.14 -44.67
N ARG A 217 -23.63 -42.39 -45.44
CA ARG A 217 -24.50 -42.98 -46.49
C ARG A 217 -23.70 -43.71 -47.56
N ARG A 218 -22.57 -43.15 -48.00
CA ARG A 218 -21.72 -43.78 -49.03
C ARG A 218 -21.14 -45.12 -48.59
N VAL A 219 -20.89 -45.30 -47.29
CA VAL A 219 -20.45 -46.58 -46.72
C VAL A 219 -21.58 -47.61 -46.72
N GLU A 220 -22.84 -47.18 -46.51
CA GLU A 220 -24.01 -48.06 -46.53
C GLU A 220 -24.47 -48.42 -47.94
N GLU A 221 -24.48 -47.46 -48.86
CA GLU A 221 -24.92 -47.64 -50.25
C GLU A 221 -23.90 -48.40 -51.11
N MET A 222 -22.61 -48.32 -50.78
CA MET A 222 -21.51 -48.88 -51.59
C MET A 222 -20.50 -49.66 -50.74
N PRO A 223 -20.89 -50.75 -50.06
CA PRO A 223 -20.02 -51.50 -49.15
C PRO A 223 -18.80 -52.08 -49.88
N ASP A 224 -18.95 -52.58 -51.11
CA ASP A 224 -17.87 -53.17 -51.90
C ASP A 224 -16.79 -52.16 -52.30
N ARG A 225 -17.15 -50.88 -52.41
CA ARG A 225 -16.21 -49.79 -52.72
C ARG A 225 -15.35 -49.42 -51.51
N TYR A 226 -15.80 -49.75 -50.30
CA TYR A 226 -15.15 -49.39 -49.04
C TYR A 226 -15.14 -50.56 -48.05
N PRO A 227 -14.46 -51.69 -48.36
CA PRO A 227 -14.56 -52.95 -47.61
C PRO A 227 -14.05 -52.89 -46.16
N GLY A 228 -13.32 -51.83 -45.77
CA GLY A 228 -12.84 -51.58 -44.41
C GLY A 228 -13.66 -50.56 -43.60
N ALA A 229 -14.67 -49.92 -44.20
CA ALA A 229 -15.44 -48.88 -43.54
C ALA A 229 -16.71 -49.47 -42.91
N LYS A 230 -16.94 -49.20 -41.61
CA LYS A 230 -18.17 -49.62 -40.92
C LYS A 230 -19.24 -48.51 -40.96
N PRO A 231 -20.54 -48.85 -41.08
CA PRO A 231 -21.63 -47.90 -40.90
C PRO A 231 -21.59 -47.26 -39.51
N ASP A 232 -22.09 -46.04 -39.39
CA ASP A 232 -22.16 -45.37 -38.10
C ASP A 232 -23.31 -45.92 -37.25
N ARG A 233 -23.06 -46.07 -35.95
CA ARG A 233 -24.08 -46.54 -35.01
C ARG A 233 -25.12 -45.42 -34.82
N ARG A 234 -26.33 -45.66 -35.32
CA ARG A 234 -27.50 -44.79 -35.17
C ARG A 234 -28.34 -45.26 -34.01
N LEU A 235 -28.88 -44.34 -33.21
CA LEU A 235 -29.78 -44.65 -32.10
C LEU A 235 -31.14 -43.99 -32.28
N PRO A 236 -32.24 -44.60 -31.80
CA PRO A 236 -33.53 -43.96 -31.70
C PRO A 236 -33.44 -42.58 -31.06
N VAL A 237 -34.24 -41.64 -31.54
CA VAL A 237 -34.30 -40.25 -31.03
C VAL A 237 -34.46 -40.21 -29.51
N VAL A 238 -35.24 -41.13 -28.93
CA VAL A 238 -35.40 -41.25 -27.47
C VAL A 238 -34.07 -41.54 -26.76
N LEU A 239 -33.26 -42.47 -27.29
CA LEU A 239 -31.95 -42.79 -26.72
C LEU A 239 -30.93 -41.67 -26.96
N GLN A 240 -31.03 -40.93 -28.07
CA GLN A 240 -30.23 -39.72 -28.28
C GLN A 240 -30.56 -38.64 -27.27
N GLY A 241 -31.84 -38.42 -27.01
CA GLY A 241 -32.31 -37.54 -25.95
C GLY A 241 -31.75 -37.96 -24.60
N GLY A 242 -31.78 -39.26 -24.29
CA GLY A 242 -31.16 -39.81 -23.08
C GLY A 242 -29.65 -39.51 -22.96
N VAL A 243 -28.90 -39.62 -24.06
CA VAL A 243 -27.46 -39.28 -24.08
C VAL A 243 -27.24 -37.78 -23.88
N CYS A 244 -28.02 -36.91 -24.53
CA CYS A 244 -27.91 -35.46 -24.32
C CYS A 244 -28.26 -35.06 -22.88
N LEU A 245 -29.28 -35.71 -22.29
CA LEU A 245 -29.62 -35.54 -20.88
C LEU A 245 -28.47 -36.02 -19.97
N ALA A 246 -27.83 -37.15 -20.28
CA ALA A 246 -26.66 -37.60 -19.52
C ALA A 246 -25.51 -36.60 -19.61
N THR A 247 -25.28 -35.99 -20.78
CA THR A 247 -24.29 -34.89 -20.94
C THR A 247 -24.67 -33.68 -20.08
N MET A 248 -25.95 -33.30 -20.01
CA MET A 248 -26.40 -32.25 -19.10
C MET A 248 -26.18 -32.61 -17.63
N VAL A 249 -26.43 -33.85 -17.24
CA VAL A 249 -26.15 -34.31 -15.87
C VAL A 249 -24.68 -34.15 -15.51
N VAL A 250 -23.76 -34.43 -16.45
CA VAL A 250 -22.32 -34.19 -16.24
C VAL A 250 -22.03 -32.69 -16.07
N VAL A 251 -22.59 -31.82 -16.91
CA VAL A 251 -22.42 -30.36 -16.79
C VAL A 251 -22.95 -29.87 -15.44
N LEU A 252 -24.16 -30.29 -15.04
CA LEU A 252 -24.75 -29.92 -13.76
C LEU A 252 -23.95 -30.48 -12.58
N ALA A 253 -23.38 -31.68 -12.69
CA ALA A 253 -22.53 -32.25 -11.64
C ALA A 253 -21.31 -31.36 -11.35
N PHE A 254 -20.71 -30.73 -12.37
CA PHE A 254 -19.63 -29.76 -12.16
C PHE A 254 -20.15 -28.44 -11.58
N VAL A 255 -21.29 -27.93 -12.06
CA VAL A 255 -21.92 -26.70 -11.51
C VAL A 255 -22.24 -26.84 -10.02
N PHE A 256 -22.70 -28.02 -9.60
CA PHE A 256 -23.06 -28.34 -8.21
C PHE A 256 -21.94 -29.03 -7.43
N LEU A 257 -20.73 -29.17 -8.00
CA LEU A 257 -19.62 -29.83 -7.33
C LEU A 257 -19.33 -29.25 -5.93
N PRO A 258 -19.34 -27.91 -5.73
CA PRO A 258 -19.15 -27.33 -4.40
C PRO A 258 -20.21 -27.75 -3.38
N ALA A 259 -21.44 -28.04 -3.82
CA ALA A 259 -22.54 -28.53 -2.96
C ALA A 259 -22.27 -29.93 -2.37
N GLY A 260 -21.48 -30.74 -3.08
CA GLY A 260 -21.08 -32.07 -2.62
C GLY A 260 -19.92 -32.04 -1.63
N LEU A 261 -19.12 -30.96 -1.63
CA LEU A 261 -17.97 -30.77 -0.75
C LEU A 261 -18.36 -30.02 0.53
N ASP A 262 -19.26 -29.05 0.43
CA ASP A 262 -19.79 -28.28 1.56
C ASP A 262 -21.32 -28.21 1.51
N PRO A 263 -22.05 -28.93 2.38
CA PRO A 263 -23.51 -28.83 2.47
C PRO A 263 -24.01 -27.42 2.82
N ALA A 264 -23.20 -26.55 3.42
CA ALA A 264 -23.58 -25.17 3.72
C ALA A 264 -23.76 -24.33 2.44
N ALA A 265 -23.14 -24.74 1.33
CA ALA A 265 -23.24 -24.06 0.04
C ALA A 265 -24.68 -23.94 -0.49
N TRP A 266 -25.60 -24.82 -0.06
CA TRP A 266 -27.02 -24.75 -0.39
C TRP A 266 -27.75 -23.53 0.20
N LYS A 267 -27.20 -22.92 1.26
CA LYS A 267 -27.79 -21.72 1.87
C LYS A 267 -27.57 -20.49 1.00
N GLU A 268 -26.45 -20.43 0.29
CA GLU A 268 -26.07 -19.31 -0.57
C GLU A 268 -25.61 -19.78 -1.96
N PRO A 269 -26.51 -20.35 -2.80
CA PRO A 269 -26.15 -20.94 -4.10
C PRO A 269 -25.40 -20.00 -5.04
N ASN A 270 -25.75 -18.71 -5.04
CA ASN A 270 -25.11 -17.68 -5.87
C ASN A 270 -23.66 -17.35 -5.44
N ARG A 271 -23.26 -17.69 -4.21
CA ARG A 271 -21.88 -17.55 -3.73
C ARG A 271 -21.02 -18.75 -4.03
N HIS A 272 -21.60 -19.95 -3.92
CA HIS A 272 -20.82 -21.19 -3.92
C HIS A 272 -20.97 -22.03 -5.19
N PHE A 273 -22.03 -21.86 -5.99
CA PHE A 273 -22.27 -22.69 -7.18
C PHE A 273 -21.91 -21.97 -8.48
N GLY A 274 -21.72 -22.75 -9.54
CA GLY A 274 -21.35 -22.25 -10.85
C GLY A 274 -19.84 -22.24 -11.05
N VAL A 275 -19.26 -21.05 -11.23
CA VAL A 275 -17.82 -20.85 -11.42
C VAL A 275 -17.39 -19.76 -10.46
N GLU A 276 -16.21 -19.88 -9.87
CA GLU A 276 -15.66 -18.83 -9.03
C GLU A 276 -15.42 -17.54 -9.84
N LEU A 277 -15.46 -16.40 -9.19
CA LEU A 277 -15.07 -15.11 -9.78
C LEU A 277 -13.91 -14.57 -8.93
N GLY A 278 -12.74 -14.45 -9.54
CA GLY A 278 -11.54 -13.94 -8.87
C GLY A 278 -11.61 -12.45 -8.56
N ALA A 279 -10.51 -11.90 -8.04
CA ALA A 279 -10.42 -10.47 -7.76
C ALA A 279 -10.51 -9.66 -9.07
N PRO A 280 -11.05 -8.42 -9.05
CA PRO A 280 -11.01 -7.56 -10.23
C PRO A 280 -9.59 -7.40 -10.76
N ALA A 281 -9.40 -7.55 -12.08
CA ALA A 281 -8.07 -7.47 -12.68
C ALA A 281 -7.39 -6.10 -12.42
N ASP A 282 -6.19 -6.13 -11.83
CA ASP A 282 -5.31 -4.97 -11.78
C ASP A 282 -4.40 -4.95 -13.02
N THR A 283 -4.50 -3.88 -13.80
CA THR A 283 -3.71 -3.70 -15.03
C THR A 283 -2.34 -3.08 -14.77
N ASP A 284 -2.05 -2.67 -13.53
CA ASP A 284 -0.74 -2.14 -13.16
C ASP A 284 0.31 -3.27 -13.18
N PRO A 285 1.40 -3.15 -13.98
CA PRO A 285 2.47 -4.14 -13.99
C PRO A 285 3.10 -4.42 -12.62
N ALA A 286 3.04 -3.46 -11.68
CA ALA A 286 3.54 -3.64 -10.32
C ALA A 286 2.70 -4.64 -9.50
N ASN A 287 1.43 -4.85 -9.87
CA ASN A 287 0.48 -5.74 -9.20
C ASN A 287 0.15 -6.98 -10.04
N PHE A 288 1.07 -7.42 -10.92
CA PHE A 288 0.82 -8.55 -11.81
C PHE A 288 0.58 -9.87 -11.05
N TYR A 289 -0.47 -10.60 -11.43
CA TYR A 289 -0.81 -11.89 -10.82
C TYR A 289 0.11 -13.02 -11.29
N ALA A 290 1.13 -13.33 -10.51
CA ALA A 290 2.17 -14.32 -10.82
C ALA A 290 1.68 -15.78 -10.86
N ALA A 291 0.61 -16.10 -10.13
CA ALA A 291 0.01 -17.44 -10.11
C ALA A 291 -0.91 -17.75 -11.31
N ALA A 292 -0.97 -16.87 -12.33
CA ALA A 292 -1.73 -17.13 -13.54
C ALA A 292 -1.27 -18.43 -14.23
N ARG A 293 -2.21 -19.33 -14.52
CA ARG A 293 -1.97 -20.55 -15.31
C ARG A 293 -3.02 -20.66 -16.42
N PRO A 294 -2.68 -21.23 -17.58
CA PRO A 294 -3.70 -21.49 -18.59
C PRO A 294 -4.62 -22.64 -18.14
N GLU A 295 -5.82 -22.68 -18.74
CA GLU A 295 -6.78 -23.76 -18.52
C GLU A 295 -6.18 -25.15 -18.82
N TRP A 296 -6.81 -26.19 -18.28
CA TRP A 296 -6.31 -27.58 -18.34
C TRP A 296 -6.00 -28.06 -19.77
N SER A 297 -6.76 -27.58 -20.76
CA SER A 297 -6.61 -27.94 -22.18
C SER A 297 -5.28 -27.47 -22.77
N PHE A 298 -4.70 -26.39 -22.23
CA PHE A 298 -3.43 -25.79 -22.67
C PHE A 298 -2.28 -26.02 -21.68
N ARG A 299 -2.56 -26.52 -20.48
CA ARG A 299 -1.57 -26.70 -19.41
C ARG A 299 -0.39 -27.59 -19.82
N GLY A 300 -0.64 -28.66 -20.59
CA GLY A 300 0.44 -29.51 -21.10
C GLY A 300 1.38 -28.78 -22.07
N LEU A 301 0.85 -27.88 -22.90
CA LEU A 301 1.66 -27.05 -23.78
C LEU A 301 2.47 -26.00 -22.99
N TYR A 302 1.88 -25.45 -21.93
CA TYR A 302 2.56 -24.54 -21.01
C TYR A 302 3.77 -25.21 -20.34
N GLY A 303 3.57 -26.38 -19.71
CA GLY A 303 4.67 -27.16 -19.12
C GLY A 303 5.75 -27.50 -20.14
N PHE A 304 5.37 -27.95 -21.35
CA PHE A 304 6.31 -28.21 -22.44
C PHE A 304 7.11 -26.96 -22.85
N SER A 305 6.47 -25.79 -22.89
CA SER A 305 7.12 -24.53 -23.29
C SER A 305 8.20 -24.06 -22.30
N ASN A 306 8.12 -24.49 -21.04
CA ASN A 306 9.11 -24.15 -20.02
C ASN A 306 10.48 -24.83 -20.25
N LEU A 307 10.54 -25.86 -21.12
CA LEU A 307 11.81 -26.46 -21.54
C LEU A 307 12.64 -25.54 -22.45
N PHE A 308 12.04 -24.48 -23.00
CA PHE A 308 12.67 -23.60 -23.98
C PHE A 308 12.93 -22.22 -23.37
N PRO A 309 14.18 -21.74 -23.34
CA PRO A 309 14.51 -20.41 -22.82
C PRO A 309 14.28 -19.29 -23.85
N GLY A 310 13.89 -18.11 -23.37
CA GLY A 310 13.82 -16.87 -24.16
C GLY A 310 13.02 -16.99 -25.47
N GLU A 311 13.60 -16.53 -26.57
CA GLU A 311 12.96 -16.51 -27.89
C GLU A 311 12.71 -17.90 -28.47
N LEU A 312 13.42 -18.95 -28.00
CA LEU A 312 13.23 -20.32 -28.46
C LEU A 312 11.86 -20.90 -28.09
N LYS A 313 11.12 -20.24 -27.18
CA LYS A 313 9.72 -20.56 -26.89
C LYS A 313 8.83 -20.54 -28.14
N VAL A 314 9.20 -19.80 -29.19
CA VAL A 314 8.51 -19.83 -30.50
C VAL A 314 8.42 -21.25 -31.09
N LEU A 315 9.45 -22.09 -30.86
CA LEU A 315 9.48 -23.47 -31.34
C LEU A 315 8.44 -24.32 -30.62
N ALA A 316 8.37 -24.19 -29.30
CA ALA A 316 7.44 -24.95 -28.48
C ALA A 316 5.99 -24.53 -28.67
N ILE A 317 5.73 -23.24 -28.88
CA ILE A 317 4.38 -22.68 -28.92
C ILE A 317 3.77 -22.72 -30.33
N PHE A 318 4.56 -22.43 -31.38
CA PHE A 318 4.05 -22.33 -32.74
C PHE A 318 4.55 -23.45 -33.67
N VAL A 319 5.86 -23.68 -33.73
CA VAL A 319 6.44 -24.57 -34.75
C VAL A 319 6.10 -26.03 -34.49
N ILE A 320 6.35 -26.54 -33.29
CA ILE A 320 6.12 -27.95 -32.94
C ILE A 320 4.62 -28.28 -32.96
N PRO A 321 3.72 -27.49 -32.30
CA PRO A 321 2.28 -27.70 -32.43
C PRO A 321 1.78 -27.57 -33.87
N GLY A 322 2.35 -26.67 -34.67
CA GLY A 322 2.03 -26.54 -36.09
C GLY A 322 2.39 -27.78 -36.90
N ILE A 323 3.58 -28.36 -36.68
CA ILE A 323 4.00 -29.62 -37.30
C ILE A 323 3.10 -30.77 -36.85
N ILE A 324 2.76 -30.84 -35.56
CA ILE A 324 1.83 -31.84 -35.03
C ILE A 324 0.46 -31.69 -35.72
N ALA A 325 -0.09 -30.47 -35.79
CA ALA A 325 -1.36 -30.22 -36.45
C ALA A 325 -1.33 -30.65 -37.93
N LEU A 326 -0.28 -30.32 -38.67
CA LEU A 326 -0.09 -30.77 -40.06
C LEU A 326 -0.04 -32.29 -40.17
N PHE A 327 0.60 -32.97 -39.22
CA PHE A 327 0.60 -34.44 -39.17
C PHE A 327 -0.81 -35.00 -38.94
N PHE A 328 -1.57 -34.42 -37.99
CA PHE A 328 -2.98 -34.79 -37.79
C PHE A 328 -3.80 -34.58 -39.07
N PHE A 329 -3.64 -33.47 -39.79
CA PHE A 329 -4.28 -33.26 -41.09
C PHE A 329 -3.88 -34.30 -42.15
N ALA A 330 -2.64 -34.78 -42.14
CA ALA A 330 -2.15 -35.79 -43.08
C ALA A 330 -2.58 -37.23 -42.74
N MET A 331 -3.05 -37.51 -41.51
CA MET A 331 -3.40 -38.86 -41.06
C MET A 331 -4.33 -39.65 -41.99
N PRO A 332 -5.41 -39.08 -42.59
CA PRO A 332 -6.28 -39.80 -43.53
C PRO A 332 -5.57 -40.39 -44.75
N ILE A 333 -4.50 -39.72 -45.20
CA ILE A 333 -3.70 -40.16 -46.34
C ILE A 333 -2.81 -41.34 -45.91
N LEU A 334 -2.20 -41.25 -44.74
CA LEU A 334 -1.32 -42.28 -44.17
C LEU A 334 -2.11 -43.56 -43.79
N ALA A 335 -3.33 -43.42 -43.28
CA ALA A 335 -4.16 -44.55 -42.84
C ALA A 335 -4.78 -45.38 -43.97
N ARG A 336 -4.41 -45.13 -45.24
CA ARG A 336 -4.74 -46.00 -46.37
C ARG A 336 -4.14 -47.40 -46.19
N THR A 337 -2.96 -47.49 -45.58
CA THR A 337 -2.31 -48.77 -45.24
C THR A 337 -2.53 -49.11 -43.76
N LEU A 338 -2.43 -50.40 -43.42
CA LEU A 338 -2.51 -50.84 -42.02
C LEU A 338 -1.33 -50.31 -41.19
N GLY A 339 -0.12 -50.32 -41.76
CA GLY A 339 1.08 -49.77 -41.11
C GLY A 339 0.97 -48.28 -40.81
N GLY A 340 0.42 -47.48 -41.75
CA GLY A 340 0.20 -46.06 -41.51
C GLY A 340 -0.87 -45.78 -40.46
N HIS A 341 -1.92 -46.62 -40.37
CA HIS A 341 -2.89 -46.53 -39.28
C HIS A 341 -2.27 -46.84 -37.91
N ILE A 342 -1.46 -47.89 -37.81
CA ILE A 342 -0.73 -48.23 -36.58
C ILE A 342 0.20 -47.07 -36.17
N TRP A 343 0.94 -46.50 -37.12
CA TRP A 343 1.79 -45.33 -36.88
C TRP A 343 0.98 -44.14 -36.35
N ASN A 344 -0.16 -43.81 -36.97
CA ASN A 344 -1.02 -42.72 -36.51
C ASN A 344 -1.51 -42.95 -35.07
N VAL A 345 -1.88 -44.18 -34.72
CA VAL A 345 -2.30 -44.55 -33.35
C VAL A 345 -1.16 -44.37 -32.36
N VAL A 346 0.03 -44.93 -32.65
CA VAL A 346 1.21 -44.82 -31.79
C VAL A 346 1.63 -43.36 -31.61
N PHE A 347 1.70 -42.59 -32.71
CA PHE A 347 2.02 -41.16 -32.66
C PHE A 347 1.02 -40.40 -31.80
N THR A 348 -0.28 -40.65 -31.96
CA THR A 348 -1.33 -40.02 -31.14
C THR A 348 -1.14 -40.35 -29.66
N LEU A 349 -0.86 -41.61 -29.32
CA LEU A 349 -0.60 -42.02 -27.93
C LEU A 349 0.65 -41.32 -27.35
N ILE A 350 1.71 -41.14 -28.13
CA ILE A 350 2.91 -40.41 -27.71
C ILE A 350 2.56 -38.93 -27.43
N ILE A 351 1.83 -38.28 -28.32
CA ILE A 351 1.44 -36.86 -28.14
C ILE A 351 0.57 -36.69 -26.90
N PHE A 352 -0.48 -37.50 -26.74
CA PHE A 352 -1.36 -37.41 -25.56
C PHE A 352 -0.65 -37.81 -24.27
N GLY A 353 0.26 -38.79 -24.32
CA GLY A 353 1.13 -39.13 -23.19
C GLY A 353 2.04 -37.97 -22.80
N GLY A 354 2.63 -37.27 -23.77
CA GLY A 354 3.42 -36.06 -23.54
C GLY A 354 2.60 -34.92 -22.94
N VAL A 355 1.42 -34.62 -23.50
CA VAL A 355 0.50 -33.61 -22.95
C VAL A 355 0.12 -33.93 -21.51
N ALA A 356 -0.22 -35.19 -21.21
CA ALA A 356 -0.55 -35.63 -19.86
C ALA A 356 0.66 -35.50 -18.90
N TYR A 357 1.84 -35.92 -19.34
CA TYR A 357 3.08 -35.82 -18.56
C TYR A 357 3.42 -34.37 -18.21
N PHE A 358 3.44 -33.45 -19.19
CA PHE A 358 3.76 -32.05 -18.94
C PHE A 358 2.67 -31.31 -18.16
N SER A 359 1.40 -31.74 -18.28
CA SER A 359 0.33 -31.20 -17.42
C SER A 359 0.55 -31.62 -15.96
N TYR A 360 0.91 -32.89 -15.74
CA TYR A 360 1.24 -33.42 -14.42
C TYR A 360 2.46 -32.72 -13.81
N GLU A 361 3.55 -32.59 -14.57
CA GLU A 361 4.77 -31.91 -14.12
C GLU A 361 4.48 -30.45 -13.76
N SER A 362 3.70 -29.73 -14.58
CA SER A 362 3.23 -28.37 -14.25
C SER A 362 2.37 -28.30 -12.99
N TRP A 363 1.52 -29.30 -12.70
CA TRP A 363 0.77 -29.35 -11.42
C TRP A 363 1.68 -29.63 -10.25
N GLN A 364 2.63 -30.56 -10.41
CA GLN A 364 3.57 -30.93 -9.38
C GLN A 364 4.46 -29.75 -8.97
N HIS A 365 4.94 -28.96 -9.94
CA HIS A 365 5.70 -27.74 -9.69
C HIS A 365 4.89 -26.73 -8.86
N ASP A 366 3.67 -26.41 -9.29
CA ASP A 366 2.79 -25.45 -8.61
C ASP A 366 2.41 -25.90 -7.18
N TRP A 367 2.30 -27.21 -6.92
CA TRP A 367 2.04 -27.72 -5.56
C TRP A 367 3.22 -27.58 -4.60
N GLN A 368 4.43 -27.45 -5.12
CA GLN A 368 5.66 -27.32 -4.32
C GLN A 368 6.12 -25.86 -4.22
N ASP A 369 5.58 -24.97 -5.05
CA ASP A 369 5.96 -23.56 -5.14
C ASP A 369 5.23 -22.72 -4.07
N ALA A 370 5.99 -22.21 -3.10
CA ALA A 370 5.49 -21.38 -2.02
C ALA A 370 5.01 -20.00 -2.50
N GLU A 371 5.66 -19.42 -3.52
CA GLU A 371 5.28 -18.13 -4.10
C GLU A 371 3.96 -18.24 -4.86
N PHE A 372 3.80 -19.32 -5.63
CA PHE A 372 2.53 -19.65 -6.27
C PHE A 372 1.39 -19.77 -5.25
N ALA A 373 1.60 -20.51 -4.16
CA ALA A 373 0.61 -20.66 -3.10
C ALA A 373 0.31 -19.31 -2.40
N ALA A 374 1.31 -18.46 -2.18
CA ALA A 374 1.14 -17.14 -1.58
C ALA A 374 0.35 -16.20 -2.50
N SER A 375 0.69 -16.15 -3.80
CA SER A 375 -0.01 -15.35 -4.81
C SER A 375 -1.48 -15.77 -4.95
N LYS A 376 -1.76 -17.09 -4.97
CA LYS A 376 -3.13 -17.61 -5.01
C LYS A 376 -3.95 -17.24 -3.76
N ARG A 377 -3.35 -17.33 -2.57
CA ARG A 377 -4.02 -16.91 -1.32
C ARG A 377 -4.26 -15.40 -1.30
N ALA A 378 -3.34 -14.60 -1.83
CA ALA A 378 -3.53 -13.15 -1.93
C ALA A 378 -4.70 -12.79 -2.85
N ALA A 379 -4.76 -13.38 -4.05
CA ALA A 379 -5.89 -13.22 -4.97
C ALA A 379 -7.23 -13.63 -4.35
N GLN A 380 -7.27 -14.75 -3.61
CA GLN A 380 -8.48 -15.18 -2.91
C GLN A 380 -8.91 -14.18 -1.82
N ARG A 381 -7.96 -13.66 -1.02
CA ARG A 381 -8.25 -12.61 -0.03
C ARG A 381 -8.77 -11.33 -0.71
N ASP A 382 -8.18 -10.93 -1.83
CA ASP A 382 -8.60 -9.73 -2.56
C ASP A 382 -9.99 -9.92 -3.19
N ALA A 383 -10.31 -11.12 -3.68
CA ALA A 383 -11.65 -11.46 -4.16
C ALA A 383 -12.69 -11.38 -3.03
N GLU A 384 -12.42 -12.04 -1.89
CA GLU A 384 -13.29 -11.99 -0.71
C GLU A 384 -13.46 -10.57 -0.17
N ARG A 385 -12.37 -9.80 -0.10
CA ARG A 385 -12.38 -8.40 0.33
C ARG A 385 -13.19 -7.53 -0.62
N THR A 386 -13.08 -7.73 -1.93
CA THR A 386 -13.92 -7.04 -2.92
C THR A 386 -15.40 -7.30 -2.66
N MET A 387 -15.77 -8.58 -2.45
CA MET A 387 -17.16 -8.94 -2.16
C MET A 387 -17.68 -8.29 -0.87
N GLN A 388 -16.82 -8.18 0.16
CA GLN A 388 -17.12 -7.52 1.41
C GLN A 388 -17.34 -6.01 1.21
N LEU A 389 -16.44 -5.34 0.49
CA LEU A 389 -16.53 -3.90 0.22
C LEU A 389 -17.78 -3.55 -0.58
N ILE A 390 -18.19 -4.39 -1.55
CA ILE A 390 -19.44 -4.20 -2.30
C ILE A 390 -20.66 -4.24 -1.36
N ARG A 391 -20.70 -5.18 -0.41
CA ARG A 391 -21.82 -5.30 0.54
C ARG A 391 -21.92 -4.07 1.44
N VAL A 392 -20.79 -3.68 2.01
CA VAL A 392 -20.68 -2.55 2.93
C VAL A 392 -21.03 -1.22 2.25
N ASN A 393 -20.54 -1.01 1.02
CA ASN A 393 -20.75 0.24 0.31
C ASN A 393 -22.11 0.31 -0.41
N GLY A 394 -22.91 -0.76 -0.35
CA GLY A 394 -24.21 -0.85 -1.02
C GLY A 394 -24.12 -1.01 -2.55
N GLY A 395 -22.95 -1.38 -3.09
CA GLY A 395 -22.76 -1.59 -4.53
C GLY A 395 -21.33 -1.34 -5.01
N ILE A 396 -21.15 -1.43 -6.34
CA ILE A 396 -19.91 -1.10 -7.03
C ILE A 396 -19.96 0.38 -7.45
N PRO A 397 -18.92 1.18 -7.19
CA PRO A 397 -18.90 2.59 -7.58
C PRO A 397 -18.75 2.76 -9.09
N PRO A 398 -19.09 3.93 -9.67
CA PRO A 398 -18.94 4.19 -11.11
C PRO A 398 -17.51 4.04 -11.64
N ALA A 399 -16.50 4.16 -10.77
CA ALA A 399 -15.09 3.93 -11.13
C ALA A 399 -14.75 2.44 -11.36
N GLY A 400 -15.66 1.52 -11.02
CA GLY A 400 -15.50 0.07 -11.17
C GLY A 400 -15.08 -0.64 -9.88
N ALA A 401 -15.14 -1.98 -9.89
CA ALA A 401 -14.87 -2.80 -8.72
C ALA A 401 -13.42 -2.71 -8.21
N LEU A 402 -12.44 -2.56 -9.11
CA LEU A 402 -11.04 -2.39 -8.74
C LEU A 402 -10.79 -1.14 -7.87
N ALA A 403 -11.60 -0.09 -8.05
CA ALA A 403 -11.50 1.12 -7.24
C ALA A 403 -11.79 0.87 -5.76
N LEU A 404 -12.61 -0.15 -5.44
CA LEU A 404 -12.85 -0.57 -4.06
C LEU A 404 -11.56 -1.09 -3.42
N LEU A 405 -10.84 -2.00 -4.10
CA LEU A 405 -9.58 -2.54 -3.61
C LEU A 405 -8.46 -1.49 -3.56
N ARG A 406 -8.37 -0.62 -4.58
CA ARG A 406 -7.37 0.45 -4.61
C ARG A 406 -7.62 1.55 -3.58
N GLY A 407 -8.87 1.72 -3.15
CA GLY A 407 -9.26 2.67 -2.11
C GLY A 407 -9.30 2.08 -0.70
N ASP A 408 -9.03 0.78 -0.53
CA ASP A 408 -9.17 0.09 0.75
C ASP A 408 -7.87 0.16 1.58
N PRO A 409 -7.89 0.84 2.75
CA PRO A 409 -6.71 0.93 3.62
C PRO A 409 -6.19 -0.41 4.10
N LYS A 410 -7.07 -1.42 4.25
CA LYS A 410 -6.67 -2.75 4.74
C LYS A 410 -5.75 -3.49 3.76
N THR A 411 -5.99 -3.35 2.46
CA THR A 411 -5.22 -4.05 1.41
C THR A 411 -4.08 -3.21 0.85
N GLN A 412 -4.27 -1.89 0.71
CA GLN A 412 -3.23 -1.00 0.17
C GLN A 412 -2.29 -0.43 1.23
N GLY A 413 -2.77 -0.25 2.46
CA GLY A 413 -2.00 0.33 3.56
C GLY A 413 -0.67 -0.37 3.83
N PRO A 414 -0.62 -1.71 3.99
CA PRO A 414 0.63 -2.43 4.18
C PRO A 414 1.62 -2.23 3.01
N LYS A 415 1.13 -2.28 1.77
CA LYS A 415 1.95 -2.09 0.56
C LYS A 415 2.55 -0.68 0.52
N LEU A 416 1.74 0.34 0.80
CA LEU A 416 2.19 1.73 0.84
C LEU A 416 3.17 1.98 1.99
N PHE A 417 2.90 1.42 3.17
CA PHE A 417 3.78 1.51 4.33
C PHE A 417 5.15 0.89 4.03
N GLU A 418 5.17 -0.31 3.44
CA GLU A 418 6.41 -0.99 3.07
C GLU A 418 7.22 -0.18 2.04
N GLN A 419 6.54 0.42 1.05
CA GLN A 419 7.19 1.21 0.00
C GLN A 419 7.71 2.56 0.49
N GLN A 420 7.00 3.24 1.39
CA GLN A 420 7.26 4.64 1.73
C GLN A 420 7.83 4.82 3.14
N CYS A 421 7.43 4.00 4.11
CA CYS A 421 7.69 4.22 5.54
C CYS A 421 8.66 3.21 6.16
N ALA A 422 8.71 1.98 5.64
CA ALA A 422 9.50 0.89 6.24
C ALA A 422 11.02 1.09 6.21
N SER A 423 11.50 2.09 5.47
CA SER A 423 12.91 2.52 5.51
C SER A 423 13.30 3.17 6.84
N CYS A 424 12.33 3.68 7.60
CA CYS A 424 12.56 4.40 8.86
C CYS A 424 11.75 3.83 10.03
N HIS A 425 10.54 3.35 9.76
CA HIS A 425 9.58 2.89 10.76
C HIS A 425 9.38 1.37 10.69
N SER A 426 9.29 0.74 11.86
CA SER A 426 8.72 -0.61 11.97
C SER A 426 7.21 -0.53 12.22
N LEU A 427 6.50 -1.60 11.86
CA LEU A 427 5.09 -1.81 12.16
C LEU A 427 4.96 -3.18 12.84
N GLY A 428 4.89 -3.19 14.17
CA GLY A 428 4.76 -4.40 14.98
C GLY A 428 6.11 -5.02 15.35
N ALA A 429 6.06 -6.13 16.08
CA ALA A 429 7.23 -6.90 16.50
C ALA A 429 7.48 -8.10 15.56
N ALA A 430 8.70 -8.63 15.54
CA ALA A 430 9.12 -9.65 14.56
C ALA A 430 8.33 -10.98 14.61
N ASP A 431 7.71 -11.28 15.75
CA ASP A 431 6.88 -12.46 15.99
C ASP A 431 5.38 -12.22 15.71
N GLN A 432 4.99 -10.98 15.39
CA GLN A 432 3.60 -10.63 15.11
C GLN A 432 3.25 -10.87 13.64
N GLU A 433 2.06 -11.44 13.42
CA GLU A 433 1.53 -11.62 12.08
C GLU A 433 1.27 -10.27 11.41
N GLY A 434 1.74 -10.11 10.17
CA GLY A 434 1.63 -8.85 9.42
C GLY A 434 2.63 -7.76 9.83
N ALA A 435 3.65 -8.10 10.63
CA ALA A 435 4.69 -7.15 10.96
C ALA A 435 5.55 -6.76 9.75
N ILE A 436 5.85 -5.47 9.64
CA ILE A 436 6.78 -4.91 8.66
C ILE A 436 7.95 -4.32 9.43
N LEU A 437 9.14 -4.90 9.28
CA LEU A 437 10.29 -4.53 10.10
C LEU A 437 11.25 -3.64 9.33
N CYS A 438 11.73 -2.59 10.00
CA CYS A 438 12.87 -1.81 9.54
C CYS A 438 14.16 -2.40 10.12
N ASP A 439 15.15 -2.67 9.28
CA ASP A 439 16.44 -3.24 9.71
C ASP A 439 17.24 -2.29 10.63
N ASN A 440 17.12 -0.97 10.40
CA ASN A 440 17.77 0.05 11.21
C ASN A 440 16.76 1.19 11.49
N PRO A 441 15.82 0.96 12.43
CA PRO A 441 14.74 1.89 12.69
C PRO A 441 15.33 3.22 13.15
N CYS A 442 14.96 4.26 12.43
CA CYS A 442 15.42 5.61 12.68
C CYS A 442 14.25 6.54 13.04
N ALA A 443 13.10 5.93 13.35
CA ALA A 443 11.85 6.53 13.77
C ALA A 443 11.02 5.50 14.59
N PRO A 444 9.92 5.92 15.27
CA PRO A 444 9.15 5.05 16.15
C PRO A 444 8.47 3.87 15.43
N ASN A 445 8.22 2.79 16.17
CA ASN A 445 7.29 1.74 15.75
C ASN A 445 5.85 2.30 15.76
N LEU A 446 5.13 2.14 14.65
CA LEU A 446 3.82 2.77 14.45
C LEU A 446 2.63 1.84 14.71
N ARG A 447 2.86 0.62 15.24
CA ARG A 447 1.76 -0.30 15.58
C ARG A 447 0.90 0.29 16.69
N GLY A 448 -0.38 0.54 16.39
CA GLY A 448 -1.33 1.07 17.37
C GLY A 448 -1.03 2.51 17.79
N PHE A 449 -0.32 3.27 16.95
CA PHE A 449 0.06 4.65 17.19
C PHE A 449 -1.12 5.50 17.71
N ALA A 450 -0.85 6.34 18.73
CA ALA A 450 -1.82 7.15 19.46
C ALA A 450 -2.93 6.39 20.23
N GLY A 451 -2.91 5.05 20.24
CA GLY A 451 -3.72 4.24 21.15
C GLY A 451 -3.24 4.33 22.59
N ARG A 452 -4.08 3.94 23.57
CA ARG A 452 -3.72 3.98 24.99
C ARG A 452 -2.47 3.16 25.30
N GLU A 453 -2.38 1.94 24.78
CA GLU A 453 -1.22 1.05 24.97
C GLU A 453 0.07 1.65 24.40
N TRP A 454 -0.01 2.25 23.21
CA TRP A 454 1.13 2.90 22.58
C TRP A 454 1.59 4.10 23.41
N LEU A 455 0.65 4.94 23.86
CA LEU A 455 0.93 6.12 24.69
C LEU A 455 1.42 5.75 26.10
N GLU A 456 0.93 4.66 26.68
CA GLU A 456 1.41 4.13 27.96
C GLU A 456 2.89 3.77 27.88
N GLY A 457 3.33 3.09 26.82
CA GLY A 457 4.74 2.80 26.64
C GLY A 457 5.56 4.02 26.20
N PHE A 458 5.00 4.92 25.39
CA PHE A 458 5.67 6.17 25.02
C PHE A 458 5.93 7.06 26.23
N LEU A 459 5.01 7.12 27.20
CA LEU A 459 5.14 7.89 28.43
C LEU A 459 5.65 7.07 29.64
N ASP A 460 6.25 5.90 29.38
CA ASP A 460 6.92 5.08 30.40
C ASP A 460 8.41 5.50 30.51
N PRO A 461 8.90 5.89 31.71
CA PRO A 461 10.27 6.35 31.90
C PRO A 461 11.34 5.30 31.51
N ASN A 462 11.01 4.02 31.53
CA ASN A 462 11.94 2.93 31.18
C ASN A 462 11.92 2.59 29.69
N ARG A 463 10.82 2.90 28.99
CA ARG A 463 10.63 2.52 27.58
C ARG A 463 10.78 3.70 26.63
N ILE A 464 10.54 4.93 27.08
CA ILE A 464 10.53 6.11 26.20
C ILE A 464 11.85 6.27 25.43
N ALA A 465 13.01 5.99 26.01
CA ALA A 465 14.30 6.13 25.33
C ALA A 465 14.66 4.94 24.41
N SER A 466 13.78 3.94 24.27
CA SER A 466 14.06 2.74 23.49
C SER A 466 13.86 2.94 21.99
N ASP A 467 14.46 2.03 21.22
CA ASP A 467 14.33 1.98 19.76
C ASP A 467 12.87 1.84 19.30
N GLU A 468 11.96 1.34 20.15
CA GLU A 468 10.53 1.22 19.87
C GLU A 468 9.86 2.59 19.69
N TYR A 469 10.30 3.62 20.44
CA TYR A 469 9.64 4.93 20.49
C TYR A 469 10.45 6.07 19.89
N TYR A 470 11.76 5.93 19.77
CA TYR A 470 12.60 6.94 19.11
C TYR A 470 13.54 6.37 18.05
N GLY A 471 13.60 5.04 17.87
CA GLY A 471 14.62 4.40 17.02
C GLY A 471 16.03 4.87 17.36
N ASN A 472 16.92 4.81 16.37
CA ASN A 472 18.27 5.35 16.44
C ASN A 472 18.30 6.86 16.14
N THR A 473 17.49 7.66 16.84
CA THR A 473 17.49 9.13 16.71
C THR A 473 18.21 9.81 17.86
N ARG A 474 18.78 11.00 17.61
CA ARG A 474 19.32 11.89 18.65
C ARG A 474 18.25 12.32 19.67
N PHE A 475 16.97 12.25 19.30
CA PHE A 475 15.85 12.60 20.18
C PHE A 475 15.64 11.60 21.33
N ALA A 476 16.23 10.40 21.28
CA ALA A 476 16.29 9.48 22.41
C ALA A 476 17.05 10.07 23.63
N ALA A 477 17.88 11.10 23.42
CA ALA A 477 18.51 11.89 24.47
C ALA A 477 17.85 13.28 24.69
N GLY A 478 16.71 13.52 24.02
CA GLY A 478 16.06 14.82 23.92
C GLY A 478 15.20 15.21 25.12
N ALA A 479 14.60 16.41 25.04
CA ALA A 479 13.83 17.01 26.12
C ALA A 479 12.60 16.18 26.55
N MET A 480 11.94 15.49 25.61
CA MET A 480 10.74 14.71 25.92
C MET A 480 11.06 13.44 26.73
N VAL A 481 12.13 12.72 26.39
CA VAL A 481 12.63 11.58 27.17
C VAL A 481 12.92 12.00 28.62
N ARG A 482 13.62 13.12 28.78
CA ARG A 482 13.93 13.70 30.08
C ARG A 482 12.68 14.11 30.85
N TYR A 483 11.74 14.80 30.19
CA TYR A 483 10.48 15.19 30.80
C TYR A 483 9.75 13.97 31.38
N VAL A 484 9.69 12.87 30.64
CA VAL A 484 9.03 11.65 31.12
C VAL A 484 9.77 11.04 32.30
N GLN A 485 11.11 10.96 32.20
CA GLN A 485 11.97 10.39 33.23
C GLN A 485 12.16 11.27 34.47
N GLU A 486 11.95 12.57 34.43
CA GLU A 486 12.25 13.45 35.57
C GLU A 486 10.99 14.12 36.14
N ARG A 487 9.95 14.34 35.32
CA ARG A 487 8.75 15.08 35.72
C ARG A 487 7.47 14.26 35.61
N PHE A 488 7.17 13.69 34.45
CA PHE A 488 5.93 12.95 34.23
C PHE A 488 5.77 11.78 35.20
N GLN A 489 6.84 11.02 35.45
CA GLN A 489 6.81 9.89 36.39
C GLN A 489 6.45 10.28 37.84
N ASN A 490 6.67 11.54 38.21
CA ASN A 490 6.37 12.08 39.55
C ASN A 490 4.92 12.57 39.71
N LEU A 491 4.16 12.69 38.60
CA LEU A 491 2.74 13.00 38.67
C LEU A 491 1.95 11.85 39.34
N PRO A 492 0.82 12.14 40.01
CA PRO A 492 -0.07 11.10 40.52
C PRO A 492 -0.45 10.10 39.42
N ALA A 493 -0.56 8.81 39.77
CA ALA A 493 -0.84 7.76 38.78
C ALA A 493 -2.16 8.01 38.00
N GLU A 494 -3.16 8.58 38.66
CA GLU A 494 -4.44 8.94 38.04
C GLU A 494 -4.31 10.11 37.06
N ASP A 495 -3.47 11.11 37.38
CA ASP A 495 -3.20 12.23 36.46
C ASP A 495 -2.41 11.74 35.22
N ARG A 496 -1.48 10.80 35.37
CA ARG A 496 -0.78 10.18 34.22
C ARG A 496 -1.74 9.45 33.29
N LYS A 497 -2.65 8.64 33.86
CA LYS A 497 -3.71 7.96 33.08
C LYS A 497 -4.64 8.96 32.40
N ALA A 498 -4.97 10.06 33.07
CA ALA A 498 -5.82 11.12 32.52
C ALA A 498 -5.18 11.76 31.27
N VAL A 499 -3.88 12.09 31.32
CA VAL A 499 -3.14 12.62 30.18
C VAL A 499 -3.14 11.64 29.00
N ILE A 500 -2.86 10.35 29.25
CA ILE A 500 -2.88 9.30 28.22
C ILE A 500 -4.28 9.17 27.60
N ALA A 501 -5.32 9.13 28.43
CA ALA A 501 -6.69 9.02 27.95
C ALA A 501 -7.11 10.23 27.11
N ALA A 502 -6.71 11.45 27.50
CA ALA A 502 -6.98 12.66 26.75
C ALA A 502 -6.27 12.68 25.39
N LEU A 503 -4.96 12.38 25.35
CA LEU A 503 -4.22 12.31 24.08
C LEU A 503 -4.77 11.23 23.15
N SER A 504 -5.13 10.07 23.67
CA SER A 504 -5.74 9.01 22.86
C SER A 504 -7.14 9.38 22.38
N ALA A 505 -7.87 10.20 23.14
CA ALA A 505 -9.17 10.74 22.72
C ALA A 505 -9.05 11.78 21.60
N GLU A 506 -7.97 12.59 21.57
CA GLU A 506 -7.68 13.50 20.45
C GLU A 506 -7.45 12.75 19.13
N ALA A 507 -6.98 11.50 19.20
CA ALA A 507 -6.79 10.66 18.04
C ALA A 507 -8.12 10.20 17.42
N ASP A 508 -9.22 10.13 18.18
CA ASP A 508 -10.52 9.66 17.69
C ASP A 508 -10.41 8.32 16.92
N LEU A 509 -9.75 7.32 17.53
CA LEU A 509 -9.45 6.03 16.90
C LEU A 509 -10.72 5.17 16.79
N PRO A 510 -11.06 4.62 15.60
CA PRO A 510 -12.29 3.85 15.42
C PRO A 510 -12.40 2.60 16.29
N TYR A 511 -11.28 1.95 16.57
CA TYR A 511 -11.22 0.74 17.40
C TYR A 511 -11.24 1.04 18.91
N GLN A 512 -11.11 2.31 19.31
CA GLN A 512 -11.07 2.74 20.72
C GLN A 512 -11.98 3.97 20.96
N PRO A 513 -13.31 3.84 20.75
CA PRO A 513 -14.24 4.95 20.91
C PRO A 513 -14.30 5.43 22.36
N VAL A 514 -14.49 6.75 22.55
CA VAL A 514 -14.62 7.36 23.87
C VAL A 514 -15.89 6.86 24.56
N SER A 515 -15.73 6.22 25.71
CA SER A 515 -16.85 5.76 26.55
C SER A 515 -17.36 6.87 27.47
N ASP A 516 -18.63 6.80 27.88
CA ASP A 516 -19.20 7.76 28.84
C ASP A 516 -18.47 7.73 30.20
N SER A 517 -17.95 6.57 30.61
CA SER A 517 -17.13 6.42 31.82
C SER A 517 -15.76 7.10 31.74
N ASP A 518 -15.24 7.34 30.54
CA ASP A 518 -13.93 7.99 30.36
C ASP A 518 -14.02 9.51 30.29
N ARG A 519 -15.23 10.10 30.18
CA ARG A 519 -15.39 11.55 29.94
C ARG A 519 -14.74 12.41 31.01
N ASP A 520 -14.92 12.06 32.28
CA ASP A 520 -14.35 12.81 33.40
C ASP A 520 -12.81 12.70 33.41
N LEU A 521 -12.30 11.50 33.11
CA LEU A 521 -10.86 11.22 33.01
C LEU A 521 -10.22 12.00 31.86
N ILE A 522 -10.86 12.03 30.68
CA ILE A 522 -10.43 12.79 29.50
C ILE A 522 -10.47 14.29 29.79
N THR A 523 -11.52 14.78 30.44
CA THR A 523 -11.66 16.20 30.80
C THR A 523 -10.52 16.63 31.72
N ARG A 524 -10.26 15.84 32.78
CA ARG A 524 -9.12 16.04 33.68
C ARG A 524 -7.78 16.03 32.93
N GLY A 525 -7.61 15.10 31.99
CA GLY A 525 -6.40 15.02 31.16
C GLY A 525 -6.19 16.25 30.29
N ARG A 526 -7.24 16.75 29.63
CA ARG A 526 -7.19 17.97 28.82
C ARG A 526 -6.81 19.20 29.64
N GLU A 527 -7.31 19.31 30.87
CA GLU A 527 -6.91 20.37 31.81
C GLU A 527 -5.42 20.28 32.17
N LEU A 528 -4.90 19.07 32.43
CA LEU A 528 -3.49 18.84 32.73
C LEU A 528 -2.58 19.17 31.54
N ILE A 529 -2.97 18.79 30.32
CA ILE A 529 -2.21 19.10 29.10
C ILE A 529 -2.22 20.60 28.82
N SER A 530 -3.35 21.27 29.01
CA SER A 530 -3.47 22.73 28.87
C SER A 530 -2.75 23.51 29.98
N GLY A 531 -2.41 22.83 31.08
CA GLY A 531 -1.64 23.38 32.20
C GLY A 531 -0.17 23.62 31.85
N GLN A 532 0.55 24.28 32.75
CA GLN A 532 1.92 24.75 32.44
C GLN A 532 2.95 23.65 32.19
N GLU A 533 2.73 22.39 32.58
CA GLU A 533 3.72 21.33 32.38
C GLU A 533 3.85 20.94 30.89
N CYS A 534 2.75 20.60 30.21
CA CYS A 534 2.78 20.24 28.80
C CYS A 534 2.68 21.48 27.90
N ALA A 535 1.81 22.44 28.25
CA ALA A 535 1.59 23.65 27.46
C ALA A 535 2.79 24.63 27.47
N ARG A 536 3.81 24.41 28.30
CA ARG A 536 5.07 25.17 28.20
C ARG A 536 5.78 24.95 26.87
N CYS A 537 5.69 23.73 26.32
CA CYS A 537 6.39 23.34 25.10
C CYS A 537 5.44 23.06 23.95
N HIS A 538 4.30 22.43 24.23
CA HIS A 538 3.33 22.02 23.22
C HIS A 538 2.18 23.00 23.11
N ARG A 539 1.74 23.26 21.88
CA ARG A 539 0.41 23.81 21.66
C ARG A 539 -0.63 22.72 21.94
N PHE A 540 -1.70 23.10 22.62
CA PHE A 540 -2.87 22.27 22.81
C PHE A 540 -4.12 23.15 22.83
N HIS A 541 -4.92 23.06 21.78
CA HIS A 541 -5.98 24.00 21.43
C HIS A 541 -5.44 25.45 21.42
N ASP A 542 -5.89 26.27 22.38
CA ASP A 542 -5.50 27.67 22.52
C ASP A 542 -4.39 27.88 23.58
N ALA A 543 -3.93 26.82 24.23
CA ALA A 543 -2.88 26.87 25.24
C ALA A 543 -1.50 26.54 24.64
N GLY A 544 -0.47 27.23 25.13
CA GLY A 544 0.92 26.99 24.79
C GLY A 544 1.41 27.63 23.48
N PRO A 545 2.73 27.63 23.25
CA PRO A 545 3.35 28.25 22.08
C PRO A 545 3.23 27.39 20.82
N GLU A 546 3.06 28.02 19.66
CA GLU A 546 3.17 27.37 18.35
C GLU A 546 4.64 27.28 17.91
N GLY A 547 5.05 26.20 17.25
CA GLY A 547 6.42 26.02 16.72
C GLY A 547 7.45 25.46 17.69
N ALA A 548 7.21 25.51 19.01
CA ALA A 548 8.17 25.03 20.02
C ALA A 548 8.21 23.50 20.15
N ALA A 549 7.08 22.81 19.97
CA ALA A 549 6.95 21.35 19.93
C ALA A 549 5.73 20.98 19.05
N PRO A 550 5.58 19.72 18.62
CA PRO A 550 4.42 19.31 17.84
C PRO A 550 3.11 19.68 18.55
N ASP A 551 2.18 20.28 17.82
CA ASP A 551 0.83 20.60 18.29
C ASP A 551 0.11 19.29 18.63
N LEU A 552 -0.37 19.21 19.87
CA LEU A 552 -1.08 18.05 20.40
C LEU A 552 -2.58 18.12 20.13
N THR A 553 -3.07 19.22 19.56
CA THR A 553 -4.47 19.36 19.12
C THR A 553 -4.77 18.30 18.06
N ALA A 554 -5.79 17.49 18.29
CA ALA A 554 -6.16 16.38 17.42
C ALA A 554 -4.99 15.40 17.16
N TYR A 555 -4.05 15.24 18.12
CA TYR A 555 -2.90 14.34 18.01
C TYR A 555 -3.31 12.93 17.59
N GLY A 556 -2.70 12.39 16.52
CA GLY A 556 -3.01 11.05 16.00
C GLY A 556 -4.33 10.93 15.24
N SER A 557 -5.11 12.02 15.13
CA SER A 557 -6.29 12.06 14.28
C SER A 557 -5.93 11.88 12.81
N ARG A 558 -6.94 11.60 11.97
CA ARG A 558 -6.76 11.53 10.52
C ARG A 558 -6.20 12.83 9.94
N GLU A 559 -6.67 13.98 10.43
CA GLU A 559 -6.18 15.30 10.01
C GLU A 559 -4.73 15.52 10.39
N TRP A 560 -4.36 15.13 11.60
CA TRP A 560 -2.99 15.25 12.12
C TRP A 560 -2.02 14.36 11.35
N LEU A 561 -2.39 13.09 11.09
CA LEU A 561 -1.58 12.17 10.28
C LEU A 561 -1.43 12.65 8.84
N VAL A 562 -2.52 13.13 8.21
CA VAL A 562 -2.45 13.71 6.87
C VAL A 562 -1.51 14.92 6.85
N GLY A 563 -1.57 15.77 7.88
CA GLY A 563 -0.71 16.94 7.99
C GLY A 563 0.78 16.59 8.13
N ILE A 564 1.13 15.68 9.06
CA ILE A 564 2.53 15.33 9.31
C ILE A 564 3.14 14.58 8.13
N PHE A 565 2.36 13.78 7.40
CA PHE A 565 2.82 13.17 6.15
C PHE A 565 3.02 14.22 5.07
N ALA A 566 2.08 15.15 4.91
CA ALA A 566 2.17 16.18 3.89
C ALA A 566 3.41 17.06 4.09
N SER A 567 3.60 17.59 5.30
CA SER A 567 4.71 18.47 5.62
C SER A 567 5.15 18.33 7.09
N PRO A 568 6.07 17.41 7.42
CA PRO A 568 6.58 17.25 8.79
C PRO A 568 7.36 18.48 9.28
N GLN A 569 7.79 19.35 8.36
CA GLN A 569 8.46 20.63 8.60
C GLN A 569 7.50 21.78 8.93
N HIS A 570 6.19 21.54 8.90
CA HIS A 570 5.21 22.54 9.28
C HIS A 570 5.37 23.00 10.74
N VAL A 571 5.03 24.25 11.04
CA VAL A 571 5.19 24.87 12.38
C VAL A 571 4.43 24.11 13.48
N SER A 572 3.31 23.48 13.14
CA SER A 572 2.54 22.63 14.07
C SER A 572 3.14 21.24 14.29
N PHE A 573 4.23 20.84 13.61
CA PHE A 573 4.91 19.57 13.83
C PHE A 573 6.35 19.82 14.31
N TYR A 574 7.35 19.44 13.51
CA TYR A 574 8.75 19.52 13.93
C TYR A 574 9.47 20.78 13.46
N GLY A 575 8.91 21.55 12.52
CA GLY A 575 9.54 22.76 12.01
C GLY A 575 10.94 22.47 11.45
N LEU A 576 11.91 23.34 11.78
CA LEU A 576 13.33 23.18 11.43
C LEU A 576 13.99 21.95 12.04
N ARG A 577 13.37 21.28 13.02
CA ARG A 577 13.93 20.11 13.69
C ARG A 577 13.68 18.80 12.98
N ASN A 578 12.81 18.79 11.97
CA ASN A 578 12.66 17.62 11.12
C ASN A 578 13.99 17.34 10.42
N ASP A 579 14.65 16.25 10.81
CA ASP A 579 16.00 15.92 10.35
C ASP A 579 16.01 14.90 9.21
N ARG A 580 14.96 14.08 9.08
CA ARG A 580 14.95 12.94 8.14
C ARG A 580 13.61 12.63 7.47
N MET A 581 12.46 13.04 8.03
CA MET A 581 11.17 12.69 7.43
C MET A 581 10.92 13.54 6.18
N PRO A 582 10.70 12.94 5.00
CA PRO A 582 10.43 13.72 3.79
C PRO A 582 9.03 14.35 3.86
N ALA A 583 8.87 15.51 3.20
CA ALA A 583 7.56 16.05 2.90
C ALA A 583 6.99 15.29 1.70
N TYR A 584 5.88 14.58 1.89
CA TYR A 584 5.27 13.78 0.82
C TYR A 584 4.45 14.62 -0.16
N VAL A 585 4.06 15.83 0.26
CA VAL A 585 3.23 16.74 -0.52
C VAL A 585 3.91 18.11 -0.56
N GLU A 586 4.50 18.44 -1.71
CA GLU A 586 5.11 19.75 -1.96
C GLU A 586 4.03 20.77 -2.35
N ASP A 587 3.11 20.36 -3.22
CA ASP A 587 2.01 21.20 -3.68
C ASP A 587 0.74 20.34 -3.92
N PRO A 588 -0.25 20.42 -3.02
CA PRO A 588 -1.55 19.80 -3.19
C PRO A 588 -2.25 20.10 -4.53
N ALA A 589 -1.98 21.24 -5.17
CA ALA A 589 -2.57 21.60 -6.47
C ALA A 589 -1.80 21.03 -7.67
N ARG A 590 -0.58 20.51 -7.47
CA ARG A 590 0.28 19.90 -8.51
C ARG A 590 0.67 18.48 -8.10
N PRO A 591 -0.18 17.47 -8.38
CA PRO A 591 0.07 16.08 -8.03
C PRO A 591 1.42 15.53 -8.54
N GLU A 592 1.92 16.03 -9.66
CA GLU A 592 3.20 15.65 -10.26
C GLU A 592 4.44 16.09 -9.48
N ALA A 593 4.30 17.07 -8.58
CA ALA A 593 5.38 17.53 -7.70
C ALA A 593 5.43 16.73 -6.38
N ASN A 594 4.38 15.96 -6.07
CA ASN A 594 4.27 15.23 -4.82
C ASN A 594 4.98 13.87 -4.91
N LEU A 595 5.56 13.41 -3.80
CA LEU A 595 6.22 12.10 -3.73
C LEU A 595 5.20 10.95 -3.79
N ILE A 596 4.02 11.17 -3.22
CA ILE A 596 2.87 10.25 -3.34
C ILE A 596 1.59 11.03 -3.65
N PRO A 597 0.63 10.42 -4.37
CA PRO A 597 -0.70 10.99 -4.55
C PRO A 597 -1.41 11.22 -3.20
N SER A 598 -2.17 12.32 -3.10
CA SER A 598 -2.88 12.68 -1.86
C SER A 598 -3.86 11.60 -1.41
N GLU A 599 -4.44 10.84 -2.35
CA GLU A 599 -5.32 9.71 -2.03
C GLU A 599 -4.58 8.58 -1.30
N GLN A 600 -3.34 8.28 -1.71
CA GLN A 600 -2.51 7.26 -1.07
C GLN A 600 -2.08 7.69 0.34
N LEU A 601 -1.86 8.99 0.54
CA LEU A 601 -1.56 9.57 1.84
C LEU A 601 -2.73 9.39 2.82
N ALA A 602 -3.96 9.58 2.35
CA ALA A 602 -5.16 9.28 3.12
C ALA A 602 -5.31 7.78 3.45
N ILE A 603 -5.03 6.89 2.50
CA ILE A 603 -5.03 5.44 2.71
C ILE A 603 -4.01 5.05 3.79
N LEU A 604 -2.82 5.64 3.78
CA LEU A 604 -1.79 5.40 4.78
C LEU A 604 -2.22 5.88 6.17
N ALA A 605 -2.82 7.08 6.27
CA ALA A 605 -3.35 7.60 7.53
C ALA A 605 -4.47 6.71 8.08
N ASP A 606 -5.40 6.29 7.21
CA ASP A 606 -6.49 5.39 7.58
C ASP A 606 -5.97 4.00 7.98
N PHE A 607 -4.89 3.52 7.34
CA PHE A 607 -4.25 2.26 7.67
C PHE A 607 -3.64 2.25 9.08
N LEU A 608 -2.85 3.28 9.45
CA LEU A 608 -2.26 3.37 10.79
C LEU A 608 -3.30 3.48 11.90
N ARG A 609 -4.47 4.04 11.58
CA ARG A 609 -5.60 4.21 12.50
C ARG A 609 -6.52 2.98 12.59
N GLU A 610 -6.24 1.95 11.80
CA GLU A 610 -7.16 0.83 11.58
C GLU A 610 -8.57 1.26 11.14
N ASP A 611 -8.64 2.36 10.38
CA ASP A 611 -9.88 2.99 9.94
C ASP A 611 -10.32 2.50 8.55
N TRP A 612 -10.74 1.24 8.50
CA TRP A 612 -11.37 0.63 7.32
C TRP A 612 -12.64 -0.10 7.74
N VAL A 613 -13.48 -0.41 6.76
CA VAL A 613 -14.75 -1.07 7.08
C VAL A 613 -14.59 -2.58 7.21
N GLU A 614 -15.22 -3.14 8.23
CA GLU A 614 -15.30 -4.56 8.56
C GLU A 614 -16.75 -5.05 8.42
N GLU A 615 -16.99 -6.34 8.18
CA GLU A 615 -18.35 -6.89 8.00
C GLU A 615 -19.14 -6.94 9.30
N SER A 616 -18.45 -6.91 10.44
CA SER A 616 -19.03 -6.73 11.77
C SER A 616 -19.53 -5.30 12.03
N SER A 617 -19.25 -4.34 11.13
CA SER A 617 -19.80 -2.99 11.22
C SER A 617 -21.31 -3.00 11.00
N PRO A 618 -22.10 -2.21 11.75
CA PRO A 618 -23.55 -2.18 11.59
C PRO A 618 -23.93 -1.86 10.13
N PRO A 619 -24.99 -2.49 9.59
CA PRO A 619 -25.39 -2.31 8.19
C PRO A 619 -25.71 -0.84 7.89
N ALA A 620 -25.40 -0.41 6.66
CA ALA A 620 -25.53 0.97 6.20
C ALA A 620 -26.96 1.56 6.31
N ASP A 621 -27.97 0.73 6.57
CA ASP A 621 -29.37 1.14 6.71
C ASP A 621 -29.65 1.98 7.98
N ASP A 622 -28.77 1.96 9.00
CA ASP A 622 -28.99 2.72 10.25
C ASP A 622 -28.50 4.18 10.21
N ALA A 623 -27.68 4.53 9.22
CA ALA A 623 -27.36 5.88 8.74
C ALA A 623 -26.19 5.73 7.76
N PRO A 624 -26.14 6.46 6.62
CA PRO A 624 -24.92 6.53 5.84
C PRO A 624 -23.81 7.04 6.76
N ARG A 625 -22.76 6.22 6.99
CA ARG A 625 -21.55 6.69 7.67
C ARG A 625 -21.11 7.97 6.96
N SER A 626 -20.97 9.04 7.73
CA SER A 626 -20.46 10.32 7.22
C SER A 626 -19.26 10.04 6.32
N ALA A 627 -19.33 10.49 5.07
CA ALA A 627 -18.18 10.39 4.18
C ALA A 627 -16.98 11.03 4.88
N LYS A 628 -15.85 10.30 4.92
CA LYS A 628 -14.61 10.84 5.49
C LYS A 628 -14.28 12.14 4.75
N GLU A 629 -13.80 13.13 5.50
CA GLU A 629 -13.47 14.42 4.92
C GLU A 629 -12.43 14.23 3.78
N PRO A 630 -12.70 14.74 2.56
CA PRO A 630 -11.78 14.64 1.45
C PRO A 630 -10.37 15.12 1.83
N VAL A 631 -9.35 14.37 1.43
CA VAL A 631 -7.95 14.68 1.77
C VAL A 631 -7.54 16.09 1.34
N MET A 632 -8.07 16.58 0.22
CA MET A 632 -7.81 17.94 -0.26
C MET A 632 -8.32 19.04 0.69
N LEU A 633 -9.43 18.79 1.40
CA LEU A 633 -9.91 19.74 2.42
C LEU A 633 -8.99 19.73 3.64
N LEU A 634 -8.54 18.56 4.07
CA LEU A 634 -7.56 18.43 5.15
C LEU A 634 -6.24 19.12 4.79
N LEU A 635 -5.71 18.86 3.59
CA LEU A 635 -4.51 19.52 3.10
C LEU A 635 -4.68 21.05 3.01
N GLY A 636 -5.86 21.53 2.62
CA GLY A 636 -6.18 22.96 2.60
C GLY A 636 -6.12 23.63 3.98
N LYS A 637 -6.48 22.92 5.06
CA LYS A 637 -6.34 23.43 6.45
C LYS A 637 -4.87 23.66 6.83
N TRP A 638 -3.96 22.82 6.28
CA TRP A 638 -2.52 22.89 6.53
C TRP A 638 -1.76 23.81 5.57
N GLN A 639 -2.16 23.86 4.29
CA GLN A 639 -1.51 24.69 3.26
C GLN A 639 -1.49 26.18 3.60
N ALA A 640 -2.51 26.67 4.32
CA ALA A 640 -2.57 28.07 4.76
C ALA A 640 -1.53 28.45 5.81
N ARG A 641 -0.77 27.49 6.36
CA ARG A 641 0.14 27.68 7.50
C ARG A 641 1.61 27.27 7.22
N ALA A 642 1.91 26.83 6.00
CA ALA A 642 3.27 26.44 5.61
C ALA A 642 4.12 27.68 5.25
N GLU A 643 4.89 28.20 6.20
CA GLU A 643 6.02 29.07 5.85
C GLU A 643 7.22 28.19 5.41
N PRO A 644 7.84 28.47 4.25
CA PRO A 644 9.04 27.76 3.82
C PRO A 644 10.17 28.08 4.78
N LEU A 645 10.75 27.05 5.37
CA LEU A 645 11.88 27.20 6.28
C LEU A 645 13.15 27.56 5.49
N PRO A 646 13.94 28.53 5.96
CA PRO A 646 15.18 28.91 5.29
C PRO A 646 16.18 27.73 5.33
N ALA A 647 16.78 27.44 4.18
CA ALA A 647 17.89 26.48 4.11
C ALA A 647 19.06 26.94 4.99
N ARG A 648 19.85 25.99 5.53
CA ARG A 648 21.07 26.32 6.28
C ARG A 648 21.98 27.18 5.39
N PRO A 649 22.33 28.41 5.79
CA PRO A 649 23.15 29.31 4.98
C PRO A 649 24.65 28.92 5.13
N VAL A 650 25.04 27.82 4.47
CA VAL A 650 26.41 27.29 4.53
C VAL A 650 27.39 28.28 3.92
N GLY A 651 28.43 28.65 4.67
CA GLY A 651 29.49 29.57 4.23
C GLY A 651 29.37 30.99 4.77
N GLU A 652 28.23 31.34 5.39
CA GLU A 652 28.02 32.62 6.08
C GLU A 652 27.92 32.35 7.59
N ARG A 653 29.06 32.31 8.29
CA ARG A 653 29.14 31.91 9.71
C ARG A 653 28.09 32.56 10.62
N GLN A 654 27.80 33.85 10.42
CA GLN A 654 26.81 34.59 11.22
C GLN A 654 25.37 34.17 10.94
N ALA A 655 25.00 34.09 9.66
CA ALA A 655 23.68 33.61 9.26
C ALA A 655 23.49 32.14 9.67
N GLU A 656 24.56 31.34 9.62
CA GLU A 656 24.56 29.93 10.02
C GLU A 656 24.37 29.76 11.52
N ALA A 657 25.07 30.54 12.34
CA ALA A 657 24.90 30.51 13.80
C ALA A 657 23.51 30.99 14.23
N ARG A 658 23.00 32.08 13.62
CA ARG A 658 21.61 32.53 13.84
C ARG A 658 20.60 31.45 13.47
N TRP A 659 20.79 30.80 12.33
CA TRP A 659 19.94 29.70 11.89
C TRP A 659 20.00 28.51 12.87
N LEU A 660 21.20 28.15 13.37
CA LEU A 660 21.38 27.13 14.40
C LEU A 660 20.65 27.50 15.69
N TYR A 661 20.73 28.76 16.12
CA TYR A 661 20.08 29.27 17.34
C TYR A 661 18.55 29.16 17.26
N GLN A 662 17.99 29.42 16.08
CA GLN A 662 16.55 29.27 15.79
C GLN A 662 16.13 27.82 15.62
N LYS A 663 16.96 26.99 14.98
CA LYS A 663 16.66 25.58 14.68
C LYS A 663 16.78 24.66 15.89
N GLU A 664 17.84 24.82 16.69
CA GLU A 664 18.22 23.88 17.75
C GLU A 664 17.71 24.35 19.13
N LEU A 665 16.61 25.11 19.12
CA LEU A 665 15.74 25.46 20.25
C LEU A 665 16.31 26.45 21.28
N CYS A 666 17.43 27.11 21.01
CA CYS A 666 17.88 28.18 21.89
C CYS A 666 16.83 29.31 21.93
N SER A 667 16.29 29.69 20.77
CA SER A 667 15.25 30.72 20.67
C SER A 667 13.88 30.33 21.21
N VAL A 668 13.68 29.09 21.67
CA VAL A 668 12.42 28.72 22.34
C VAL A 668 12.37 29.38 23.70
N CYS A 669 13.47 29.30 24.46
CA CYS A 669 13.52 29.80 25.82
C CYS A 669 14.22 31.16 25.93
N HIS A 670 15.23 31.38 25.09
CA HIS A 670 16.08 32.57 25.13
C HIS A 670 15.69 33.54 24.02
N ALA A 671 15.59 34.82 24.36
CA ALA A 671 15.63 35.87 23.35
C ALA A 671 17.10 36.21 23.05
N HIS A 672 17.34 36.81 21.90
CA HIS A 672 18.57 37.50 21.58
C HIS A 672 18.23 38.93 21.17
N SER A 673 18.24 39.85 22.14
CA SER A 673 18.03 41.27 21.89
C SER A 673 19.29 41.91 21.29
N ALA A 674 19.19 42.31 20.02
CA ALA A 674 20.22 43.04 19.28
C ALA A 674 19.59 44.22 18.51
N GLU A 675 20.39 45.20 18.12
CA GLU A 675 19.91 46.30 17.26
C GLU A 675 19.69 45.82 15.82
N GLY A 676 18.60 46.28 15.18
CA GLY A 676 18.33 45.98 13.76
C GLY A 676 17.75 44.58 13.52
N GLU A 677 18.16 43.93 12.42
CA GLU A 677 17.60 42.66 11.97
C GLU A 677 18.08 41.43 12.78
N ASP A 678 19.06 41.58 13.68
CA ASP A 678 19.65 40.49 14.47
C ASP A 678 18.88 40.15 15.76
N HIS A 679 17.76 40.84 16.01
CA HIS A 679 16.87 40.46 17.08
C HIS A 679 16.20 39.11 16.80
N VAL A 680 16.35 38.17 17.73
CA VAL A 680 15.63 36.89 17.72
C VAL A 680 14.72 36.84 18.95
N PRO A 681 13.39 36.93 18.79
CA PRO A 681 12.48 36.83 19.93
C PRO A 681 12.42 35.40 20.47
N ALA A 682 12.26 35.28 21.79
CA ALA A 682 11.94 33.99 22.41
C ALA A 682 10.51 33.57 22.06
N VAL A 683 10.30 32.30 21.72
CA VAL A 683 8.94 31.75 21.52
C VAL A 683 8.18 31.70 22.86
N SER A 684 8.87 31.30 23.93
CA SER A 684 8.37 31.25 25.30
C SER A 684 9.50 31.70 26.25
N PRO A 685 9.53 32.97 26.69
CA PRO A 685 10.66 33.56 27.41
C PRO A 685 10.78 33.00 28.83
N THR A 686 11.21 31.73 28.94
CA THR A 686 11.39 30.99 30.20
C THR A 686 12.85 30.90 30.60
N ALA A 687 13.74 31.58 29.88
CA ALA A 687 15.16 31.69 30.18
C ALA A 687 15.67 33.12 29.88
N PRO A 688 16.91 33.47 30.28
CA PRO A 688 17.46 34.81 30.09
C PRO A 688 17.57 35.21 28.62
N ASP A 689 17.44 36.51 28.35
CA ASP A 689 17.81 37.10 27.07
C ASP A 689 19.35 37.11 26.95
N LEU A 690 19.86 36.48 25.90
CA LEU A 690 21.28 36.32 25.64
C LEU A 690 21.87 37.47 24.81
N GLY A 691 21.07 38.47 24.44
CA GLY A 691 21.52 39.68 23.78
C GLY A 691 22.55 40.43 24.63
N GLY A 692 23.81 40.41 24.19
CA GLY A 692 24.93 41.01 24.91
C GLY A 692 25.34 40.25 26.18
N PHE A 693 25.05 38.94 26.28
CA PHE A 693 25.40 38.10 27.42
C PHE A 693 26.87 38.27 27.86
N ALA A 694 27.09 38.30 29.17
CA ALA A 694 28.41 38.52 29.81
C ALA A 694 29.14 39.84 29.43
N SER A 695 28.50 40.76 28.71
CA SER A 695 29.01 42.11 28.56
C SER A 695 28.92 42.89 29.88
N ARG A 696 29.73 43.95 30.01
CA ARG A 696 29.68 44.84 31.19
C ARG A 696 28.27 45.37 31.44
N GLU A 697 27.53 45.74 30.39
CA GLU A 697 26.16 46.26 30.50
C GLU A 697 25.18 45.18 30.95
N TRP A 698 25.32 43.97 30.41
CA TRP A 698 24.49 42.84 30.80
C TRP A 698 24.71 42.46 32.27
N LEU A 699 25.98 42.38 32.71
CA LEU A 699 26.37 42.08 34.09
C LEU A 699 25.94 43.19 35.06
N ALA A 700 26.12 44.46 34.69
CA ALA A 700 25.67 45.59 35.51
C ALA A 700 24.16 45.57 35.74
N GLY A 701 23.36 45.22 34.72
CA GLY A 701 21.92 45.07 34.89
C GLY A 701 21.51 43.78 35.60
N LEU A 702 22.26 42.67 35.45
CA LEU A 702 22.04 41.45 36.23
C LEU A 702 22.23 41.74 37.73
N LEU A 703 23.22 42.56 38.10
CA LEU A 703 23.51 42.92 39.48
C LEU A 703 22.82 44.21 39.96
N ASP A 704 21.84 44.73 39.18
CA ASP A 704 21.03 45.89 39.57
C ASP A 704 19.69 45.42 40.18
N PRO A 705 19.39 45.77 41.45
CA PRO A 705 18.15 45.43 42.14
C PRO A 705 16.87 45.78 41.38
N LYS A 706 16.90 46.81 40.53
CA LYS A 706 15.75 47.27 39.74
C LYS A 706 15.58 46.49 38.44
N GLN A 707 16.66 45.94 37.90
CA GLN A 707 16.68 45.29 36.59
C GLN A 707 16.64 43.76 36.71
N ILE A 708 17.20 43.18 37.77
CA ILE A 708 17.25 41.71 37.95
C ILE A 708 15.87 41.04 37.97
N ALA A 709 14.84 41.76 38.44
CA ALA A 709 13.45 41.29 38.46
C ALA A 709 12.76 41.35 37.09
N THR A 710 13.42 41.89 36.06
CA THR A 710 12.87 41.90 34.70
C THR A 710 13.06 40.54 34.03
N PRO A 711 12.19 40.17 33.07
CA PRO A 711 12.34 38.92 32.32
C PRO A 711 13.67 38.79 31.54
N LYS A 712 14.46 39.87 31.40
CA LYS A 712 15.75 39.85 30.69
C LYS A 712 16.75 38.87 31.30
N TYR A 713 16.77 38.72 32.63
CA TYR A 713 17.86 38.01 33.32
C TYR A 713 17.52 36.60 33.78
N PHE A 714 16.23 36.28 33.94
CA PHE A 714 15.77 34.94 34.33
C PHE A 714 14.55 34.46 33.54
N GLY A 715 14.03 35.24 32.58
CA GLY A 715 12.76 34.96 31.93
C GLY A 715 11.61 34.85 32.93
N ASN A 716 10.58 34.10 32.56
CA ASN A 716 9.48 33.67 33.42
C ASN A 716 9.82 32.38 34.18
N SER A 717 11.10 32.09 34.43
CA SER A 717 11.52 30.89 35.17
C SER A 717 11.27 31.04 36.67
N VAL A 718 11.33 29.92 37.38
CA VAL A 718 11.30 29.90 38.85
C VAL A 718 12.48 30.64 39.49
N PHE A 719 13.56 30.89 38.74
CA PHE A 719 14.75 31.60 39.22
C PHE A 719 14.58 33.11 39.27
N ALA A 720 13.54 33.66 38.62
CA ALA A 720 13.24 35.09 38.70
C ALA A 720 13.05 35.58 40.15
N ASP A 721 12.56 34.70 41.02
CA ASP A 721 12.45 34.92 42.47
C ASP A 721 13.37 34.00 43.29
N GLY A 722 14.44 33.49 42.67
CA GLY A 722 15.40 32.60 43.32
C GLY A 722 16.45 33.31 44.18
N SER A 723 17.37 32.53 44.75
CA SER A 723 18.42 33.00 45.67
C SER A 723 19.28 34.14 45.11
N MET A 724 19.59 34.13 43.81
CA MET A 724 20.34 35.20 43.17
C MET A 724 19.54 36.52 43.13
N SER A 725 18.25 36.45 42.79
CA SER A 725 17.34 37.60 42.82
C SER A 725 17.12 38.16 44.22
N GLU A 726 17.10 37.30 45.23
CA GLU A 726 17.03 37.73 46.63
C GLU A 726 18.34 38.39 47.09
N PHE A 727 19.49 37.80 46.74
CA PHE A 727 20.82 38.34 47.08
C PHE A 727 21.03 39.74 46.52
N VAL A 728 20.74 39.95 45.22
CA VAL A 728 20.91 41.26 44.57
C VAL A 728 19.93 42.29 45.12
N ARG A 729 18.68 41.91 45.43
CA ARG A 729 17.68 42.84 45.99
C ARG A 729 17.94 43.19 47.46
N GLY A 730 18.59 42.30 48.21
CA GLY A 730 18.88 42.45 49.63
C GLY A 730 20.35 42.76 49.90
N ASN A 731 21.14 41.70 50.10
CA ASN A 731 22.49 41.75 50.67
C ASN A 731 23.50 42.51 49.81
N LEU A 732 23.40 42.43 48.47
CA LEU A 732 24.36 43.08 47.59
C LEU A 732 24.37 44.60 47.78
N ARG A 733 23.21 45.20 48.04
CA ARG A 733 23.13 46.64 48.29
C ARG A 733 23.88 47.06 49.55
N GLU A 734 23.80 46.26 50.61
CA GLU A 734 24.52 46.51 51.87
C GLU A 734 26.03 46.40 51.64
N LEU A 735 26.47 45.39 50.89
CA LEU A 735 27.88 45.20 50.52
C LEU A 735 28.42 46.35 49.66
N ILE A 736 27.63 46.87 48.70
CA ILE A 736 28.01 48.03 47.89
C ILE A 736 28.16 49.29 48.76
N ASP A 737 27.26 49.50 49.73
CA ASP A 737 27.32 50.64 50.64
C ASP A 737 28.54 50.55 51.61
N GLU A 738 28.97 49.32 51.96
CA GLU A 738 30.12 49.08 52.85
C GLU A 738 31.48 49.14 52.13
N ILE A 739 31.62 48.50 50.97
CA ILE A 739 32.89 48.34 50.23
C ILE A 739 33.11 49.53 49.27
N GLY A 740 32.03 50.04 48.68
CA GLY A 740 32.03 51.20 47.79
C GLY A 740 31.72 50.88 46.32
N GLN A 741 31.06 51.82 45.65
CA GLN A 741 30.63 51.71 44.26
C GLN A 741 31.79 51.49 43.26
N GLU A 742 32.96 52.08 43.52
CA GLU A 742 34.13 51.96 42.63
C GLU A 742 34.69 50.52 42.60
N GLU A 743 34.74 49.85 43.75
CA GLU A 743 35.17 48.44 43.83
C GLU A 743 34.10 47.50 43.23
N PHE A 744 32.82 47.83 43.38
CA PHE A 744 31.73 47.10 42.72
C PHE A 744 31.79 47.22 41.19
N ASP A 745 32.11 48.41 40.66
CA ASP A 745 32.33 48.59 39.22
C ASP A 745 33.54 47.76 38.73
N LYS A 746 34.61 47.67 39.53
CA LYS A 746 35.76 46.79 39.22
C LYS A 746 35.39 45.31 39.24
N LEU A 747 34.51 44.86 40.13
CA LEU A 747 33.99 43.48 40.13
C LEU A 747 33.26 43.18 38.81
N ILE A 748 32.39 44.08 38.35
CA ILE A 748 31.68 43.95 37.07
C ILE A 748 32.69 43.93 35.91
N ASP A 749 33.69 44.81 35.93
CA ASP A 749 34.73 44.87 34.89
C ASP A 749 35.58 43.60 34.88
N ALA A 750 35.91 43.03 36.05
CA ALA A 750 36.64 41.78 36.18
C ALA A 750 35.84 40.60 35.60
N LEU A 751 34.55 40.47 35.95
CA LEU A 751 33.70 39.42 35.43
C LEU A 751 33.44 39.59 33.91
N ALA A 752 33.34 40.82 33.42
CA ALA A 752 33.26 41.10 31.98
C ALA A 752 34.58 40.82 31.24
N ALA A 753 35.73 40.91 31.93
CA ALA A 753 37.03 40.57 31.37
C ALA A 753 37.23 39.06 31.23
N GLU A 754 36.63 38.24 32.11
CA GLU A 754 36.62 36.77 31.98
C GLU A 754 36.04 36.33 30.62
N ALA A 755 34.97 36.97 30.15
CA ALA A 755 34.33 36.66 28.88
C ALA A 755 35.23 36.86 27.65
N ARG A 756 36.31 37.63 27.80
CA ARG A 756 37.30 37.92 26.76
C ARG A 756 38.52 37.00 26.79
N LYS A 757 38.65 36.14 27.80
CA LYS A 757 39.77 35.18 27.89
C LYS A 757 39.60 34.08 26.84
N GLU A 758 40.69 33.72 26.17
CA GLU A 758 40.73 32.60 25.22
C GLU A 758 41.70 31.53 25.75
N TYR A 759 41.23 30.29 25.85
CA TYR A 759 41.98 29.15 26.38
C TYR A 759 41.46 27.83 25.78
N GLY A 760 42.28 26.79 25.73
CA GLY A 760 41.90 25.51 25.12
C GLY A 760 40.88 24.70 25.94
N PRO A 761 40.19 23.71 25.32
CA PRO A 761 39.28 22.82 26.05
C PRO A 761 40.00 22.04 27.16
N GLY A 762 39.49 22.10 28.39
CA GLY A 762 40.12 21.48 29.56
C GLY A 762 41.36 22.19 30.10
N GLU A 763 41.71 23.36 29.56
CA GLU A 763 42.69 24.27 30.15
C GLU A 763 41.99 25.26 31.10
N GLU A 764 42.68 25.71 32.15
CA GLU A 764 42.19 26.82 32.97
C GLU A 764 42.63 28.15 32.35
N PRO A 765 41.76 29.18 32.34
CA PRO A 765 42.14 30.52 31.89
C PRO A 765 43.29 31.09 32.74
N PRO A 766 44.05 32.08 32.23
CA PRO A 766 45.09 32.74 33.02
C PRO A 766 44.55 33.29 34.34
N MET A 767 45.24 32.98 35.45
CA MET A 767 44.91 33.49 36.79
C MET A 767 44.87 35.03 36.78
N PRO A 768 43.83 35.66 37.34
CA PRO A 768 43.79 37.10 37.55
C PRO A 768 44.76 37.52 38.67
N ASP A 769 44.97 38.82 38.82
CA ASP A 769 45.74 39.35 39.97
C ASP A 769 45.02 39.08 41.31
N GLU A 770 45.76 39.12 42.41
CA GLU A 770 45.20 38.86 43.75
C GLU A 770 44.11 39.87 44.12
N ASP A 771 44.24 41.14 43.72
CA ASP A 771 43.25 42.17 44.01
C ASP A 771 41.88 41.79 43.41
N THR A 772 41.88 41.24 42.19
CA THR A 772 40.68 40.72 41.54
C THR A 772 40.10 39.52 42.28
N LEU A 773 40.92 38.59 42.79
CA LEU A 773 40.43 37.45 43.58
C LEU A 773 39.75 37.93 44.87
N PHE A 774 40.34 38.91 45.57
CA PHE A 774 39.78 39.47 46.79
C PHE A 774 38.43 40.17 46.55
N LEU A 775 38.21 40.79 45.39
CA LEU A 775 36.90 41.38 45.05
C LEU A 775 35.76 40.36 45.14
N PHE A 776 35.96 39.12 44.66
CA PHE A 776 34.91 38.09 44.72
C PHE A 776 34.71 37.54 46.14
N GLU A 777 35.72 37.64 47.02
CA GLU A 777 35.60 37.31 48.45
C GLU A 777 34.88 38.41 49.23
N ASP A 778 35.26 39.67 49.01
CA ASP A 778 34.69 40.84 49.69
C ASP A 778 33.20 40.99 49.39
N PHE A 779 32.79 40.75 48.13
CA PHE A 779 31.38 40.73 47.73
C PHE A 779 30.69 39.37 47.98
N THR A 780 31.30 38.46 48.74
CA THR A 780 30.77 37.14 49.13
C THR A 780 30.31 36.27 47.97
N CYS A 781 30.83 36.51 46.76
CA CYS A 781 30.46 35.76 45.56
C CYS A 781 30.94 34.31 45.64
N VAL A 782 32.11 34.08 46.28
CA VAL A 782 32.72 32.76 46.44
C VAL A 782 31.99 31.85 47.43
N ASP A 783 31.04 32.39 48.21
CA ASP A 783 30.20 31.60 49.12
C ASP A 783 29.25 30.66 48.35
N CYS A 784 28.91 31.03 47.11
CA CYS A 784 28.05 30.26 46.23
C CYS A 784 28.75 29.80 44.95
N HIS A 785 29.72 30.57 44.47
CA HIS A 785 30.42 30.29 43.21
C HIS A 785 31.85 29.82 43.45
N LYS A 786 32.32 28.90 42.62
CA LYS A 786 33.76 28.71 42.45
C LYS A 786 34.30 29.83 41.57
N PHE A 787 35.43 30.42 41.93
CA PHE A 787 36.22 31.32 41.09
C PHE A 787 37.70 31.00 41.27
N TYR A 788 38.30 30.39 40.24
CA TYR A 788 39.66 29.86 40.29
C TYR A 788 39.88 28.91 41.47
N ASP A 789 40.80 29.25 42.37
CA ASP A 789 41.16 28.48 43.57
C ASP A 789 40.32 28.84 44.81
N ARG A 790 39.32 29.73 44.66
CA ARG A 790 38.40 30.15 45.73
C ARG A 790 37.00 29.58 45.54
N GLY A 791 36.31 29.31 46.65
CA GLY A 791 34.94 28.74 46.66
C GLY A 791 34.89 27.23 46.39
N GLU A 792 33.68 26.65 46.44
CA GLU A 792 33.41 25.23 46.17
C GLU A 792 32.36 25.06 45.06
N LEU A 793 32.37 23.89 44.40
CA LEU A 793 31.35 23.53 43.39
C LEU A 793 30.06 23.03 44.07
N GLY A 794 28.90 23.29 43.44
CA GLY A 794 27.68 22.50 43.70
C GLY A 794 26.39 23.28 43.96
N THR A 795 26.44 24.58 44.21
CA THR A 795 25.24 25.43 44.43
C THR A 795 24.99 26.43 43.31
N ALA A 796 26.04 26.95 42.67
CA ALA A 796 25.99 27.88 41.55
C ALA A 796 27.11 27.57 40.53
N PRO A 797 27.09 28.14 39.30
CA PRO A 797 28.07 27.80 38.27
C PRO A 797 29.44 28.39 38.59
N ASP A 798 30.49 27.69 38.18
CA ASP A 798 31.87 28.17 38.22
C ASP A 798 32.03 29.42 37.34
N LEU A 799 32.52 30.50 37.95
CA LEU A 799 32.73 31.80 37.30
C LEU A 799 34.11 31.91 36.63
N THR A 800 34.98 30.90 36.77
CA THR A 800 36.29 30.86 36.12
C THR A 800 36.12 30.90 34.60
N GLY A 801 36.58 31.95 33.93
CA GLY A 801 36.37 32.14 32.49
C GLY A 801 34.91 32.41 32.09
N TYR A 802 34.05 32.87 33.01
CA TYR A 802 32.63 33.11 32.77
C TYR A 802 32.37 33.89 31.47
N GLY A 803 31.50 33.36 30.61
CA GLY A 803 31.14 33.97 29.32
C GLY A 803 32.21 33.86 28.23
N SER A 804 33.35 33.22 28.47
CA SER A 804 34.36 32.96 27.43
C SER A 804 33.84 31.97 26.38
N GLY A 805 34.51 31.90 25.22
CA GLY A 805 34.15 30.93 24.17
C GLY A 805 34.16 29.50 24.69
N THR A 806 35.20 29.15 25.45
CA THR A 806 35.37 27.81 26.05
C THR A 806 34.34 27.56 27.15
N TRP A 807 34.06 28.55 28.02
CA TRP A 807 33.05 28.41 29.06
C TRP A 807 31.65 28.21 28.48
N LEU A 808 31.28 29.01 27.46
CA LEU A 808 30.01 28.88 26.76
C LEU A 808 29.92 27.53 26.01
N ALA A 809 31.01 27.09 25.38
CA ALA A 809 31.03 25.82 24.65
C ALA A 809 30.82 24.65 25.60
N GLU A 810 31.49 24.64 26.75
CA GLU A 810 31.30 23.62 27.79
C GLU A 810 29.90 23.67 28.41
N PHE A 811 29.38 24.88 28.68
CA PHE A 811 28.04 25.06 29.25
C PHE A 811 26.94 24.58 28.29
N ILE A 812 27.03 24.91 27.00
CA ILE A 812 26.11 24.43 25.97
C ILE A 812 26.28 22.91 25.77
N SER A 813 27.51 22.41 25.82
CA SER A 813 27.78 20.97 25.65
C SER A 813 27.13 20.15 26.76
N ASP A 814 27.34 20.52 28.03
CA ASP A 814 26.78 19.81 29.18
C ASP A 814 26.51 20.74 30.39
N PRO A 815 25.33 21.37 30.46
CA PRO A 815 24.98 22.26 31.59
C PRO A 815 24.80 21.51 32.92
N LYS A 816 24.76 20.17 32.90
CA LYS A 816 24.70 19.32 34.10
C LYS A 816 26.08 18.92 34.63
N ASN A 817 27.17 19.35 33.99
CA ASN A 817 28.51 19.13 34.52
C ASN A 817 28.64 19.71 35.94
N GLU A 818 29.47 19.11 36.79
CA GLU A 818 29.71 19.58 38.16
C GLU A 818 30.17 21.05 38.22
N ARG A 819 30.79 21.54 37.14
CA ARG A 819 31.19 22.93 36.94
C ARG A 819 30.00 23.91 36.88
N PHE A 820 28.79 23.45 36.55
CA PHE A 820 27.64 24.31 36.25
C PHE A 820 26.45 24.03 37.18
N TYR A 821 25.38 23.40 36.66
CA TYR A 821 24.14 23.17 37.39
C TYR A 821 23.79 21.68 37.45
N PRO A 822 24.57 20.86 38.19
CA PRO A 822 24.38 19.42 38.23
C PRO A 822 23.04 18.97 38.84
N ARG A 823 22.42 19.81 39.70
CA ARG A 823 21.17 19.49 40.42
C ARG A 823 20.03 20.47 40.16
N SER A 824 20.32 21.65 39.60
CA SER A 824 19.37 22.75 39.45
C SER A 824 19.09 23.15 38.00
N ASN A 825 19.72 22.52 37.00
CA ASN A 825 19.34 22.72 35.60
C ASN A 825 17.92 22.17 35.37
N ASP A 826 16.96 23.06 35.18
CA ASP A 826 15.53 22.74 35.16
C ASP A 826 14.93 22.70 33.74
N GLY A 827 15.72 22.98 32.71
CA GLY A 827 15.20 23.12 31.34
C GLY A 827 16.20 23.02 30.18
N MET A 828 17.50 23.22 30.37
CA MET A 828 18.45 23.25 29.25
C MET A 828 18.95 21.82 28.89
N PRO A 829 18.86 21.38 27.62
CA PRO A 829 19.42 20.09 27.20
C PRO A 829 20.95 20.13 27.12
N SER A 830 21.59 18.95 27.16
CA SER A 830 23.02 18.84 26.92
C SER A 830 23.21 18.61 25.42
N TYR A 831 23.86 19.55 24.73
CA TYR A 831 23.93 19.51 23.27
C TYR A 831 25.07 18.64 22.75
N HIS A 832 26.12 18.40 23.55
CA HIS A 832 27.29 17.60 23.16
C HIS A 832 27.93 16.87 24.35
N ALA A 833 27.15 16.13 25.13
CA ALA A 833 27.63 15.41 26.32
C ALA A 833 28.07 13.95 26.05
N PHE A 834 27.70 13.36 24.92
CA PHE A 834 27.94 11.95 24.63
C PHE A 834 29.19 11.74 23.78
N ALA A 835 29.93 10.65 24.05
CA ALA A 835 31.11 10.29 23.25
C ALA A 835 30.75 9.82 21.83
N GLU A 836 29.54 9.29 21.64
CA GLU A 836 29.02 8.87 20.33
C GLU A 836 28.44 10.08 19.59
N PRO A 837 29.01 10.50 18.44
CA PRO A 837 28.55 11.70 17.73
C PRO A 837 27.07 11.70 17.36
N ALA A 838 26.51 10.53 17.07
CA ALA A 838 25.11 10.36 16.68
C ALA A 838 24.09 10.65 17.81
N LYS A 839 24.54 10.67 19.08
CA LYS A 839 23.70 10.95 20.26
C LYS A 839 23.69 12.43 20.65
N ASN A 840 24.57 13.25 20.06
CA ASN A 840 24.66 14.67 20.36
C ASN A 840 23.69 15.47 19.49
N LEU A 841 23.13 16.55 20.07
CA LEU A 841 22.22 17.45 19.37
C LEU A 841 22.98 18.40 18.44
N LEU A 842 24.19 18.82 18.83
CA LEU A 842 25.06 19.67 18.02
C LEU A 842 26.43 19.01 17.83
N THR A 843 27.08 19.27 16.71
CA THR A 843 28.52 18.99 16.59
C THR A 843 29.34 20.03 17.34
N LYS A 844 30.64 19.74 17.58
CA LYS A 844 31.52 20.72 18.22
C LYS A 844 31.63 21.99 17.38
N GLU A 845 31.73 21.84 16.07
CA GLU A 845 31.80 22.96 15.14
C GLU A 845 30.54 23.83 15.19
N GLU A 846 29.36 23.23 15.38
CA GLU A 846 28.10 23.97 15.53
C GLU A 846 28.01 24.70 16.86
N ILE A 847 28.53 24.10 17.95
CA ILE A 847 28.65 24.78 19.23
C ILE A 847 29.61 25.97 19.11
N ASP A 848 30.77 25.79 18.47
CA ASP A 848 31.73 26.87 18.25
C ASP A 848 31.13 28.03 17.45
N LEU A 849 30.31 27.74 16.42
CA LEU A 849 29.57 28.76 15.68
C LEU A 849 28.60 29.54 16.57
N LEU A 850 27.86 28.85 17.44
CA LEU A 850 26.92 29.48 18.37
C LEU A 850 27.63 30.33 19.43
N THR A 851 28.74 29.85 19.99
CA THR A 851 29.49 30.59 21.00
C THR A 851 30.15 31.83 20.42
N ASP A 852 30.73 31.72 19.22
CA ASP A 852 31.29 32.85 18.47
C ASP A 852 30.22 33.91 18.15
N TRP A 853 28.99 33.49 17.87
CA TRP A 853 27.86 34.39 17.60
C TRP A 853 27.37 35.09 18.86
N LEU A 854 27.14 34.36 19.95
CA LEU A 854 26.67 34.91 21.24
C LEU A 854 27.66 35.91 21.86
N ARG A 855 28.96 35.77 21.55
CA ARG A 855 30.02 36.66 22.05
C ARG A 855 30.17 37.94 21.24
N GLN A 856 29.54 38.05 20.07
CA GLN A 856 29.66 39.26 19.25
C GLN A 856 28.91 40.41 19.89
N LYS A 857 29.60 41.55 20.06
CA LYS A 857 28.95 42.81 20.39
C LYS A 857 27.95 43.13 19.29
N ALA A 858 26.70 43.38 19.66
CA ALA A 858 25.80 44.19 18.84
C ALA A 858 26.53 45.52 18.54
N GLY A 859 27.01 45.67 17.30
CA GLY A 859 27.81 46.81 16.85
C GLY A 859 29.30 46.52 16.63
N SER A 860 29.64 45.72 15.62
CA SER A 860 30.91 45.85 14.89
C SER A 860 30.64 46.33 13.46
N GLU A 861 30.24 47.60 13.34
CA GLU A 861 30.36 48.29 12.04
C GLU A 861 31.85 48.32 11.65
N GLY A 862 32.17 47.58 10.60
CA GLY A 862 33.21 47.93 9.63
C GLY A 862 34.60 48.24 10.19
N GLU A 863 35.35 47.20 10.57
CA GLU A 863 36.80 47.26 10.47
C GLU A 863 37.19 47.21 8.99
N LYS A 864 36.99 48.36 8.31
CA LYS A 864 37.61 48.64 7.01
C LYS A 864 39.11 48.48 7.23
N LYS A 865 39.67 47.40 6.68
CA LYS A 865 41.08 47.33 6.29
C LYS A 865 41.43 48.61 5.53
N THR A 866 42.07 49.56 6.20
CA THR A 866 42.88 50.59 5.54
C THR A 866 44.14 49.93 5.01
N GLU A 867 44.43 50.27 3.76
CA GLU A 867 45.48 49.77 2.87
C GLU A 867 46.89 49.74 3.47
N GLU A 868 47.64 48.68 3.14
CA GLU A 868 48.97 48.76 2.52
C GLU A 868 49.10 47.68 1.43
#